data_AF-A0A662KFD2-F1
#
_entry.id   AF-A0A662KFD2-F1
#
_cell.length_a   1.000
_cell.length_b   1.000
_cell.length_c   1.000
_cell.angle_alpha   90.00
_cell.angle_beta   90.00
_cell.angle_gamma   90.00
#
_symmetry.space_group_name_H-M   'P 1'
#
loop_
_entity.id
_entity.type
_entity.pdbx_description
1 polymer ?
#
loop_
_entity_poly.entity_id
_entity_poly.type
_entity_poly.pdbx_seq_one_letter_code
_entity_poly.pdbx_strand_id
1 'polypeptide(L)'
;MKFLAVICTILLLLFGTVPIVGNDVLVVGEDYPSISSALGNAKDGDTILILQGIYYENLIVDKKVKIVGLGKVIVDGNFSGTVIEVTKGGVCIENIEIRNSGGGRKDALLKLKGCGNRISNCTFYNSRRGMVIEGNCNVIQNCSFGGIGIGISLLGNRNNLSCIICRNCGIGVYIAGSKENRLEKLSFLFNGISVLIERGANNSIKNFTIIYGNENQGGIFLDKACFNKIEKGTICCNGFGVRLYKAEKNLLKHLNISMNKEGIDLLESRFNRIEWCNFYKNNLEIYAKRSFMDSILFSNFIKGKSFGILAKRSIINAMLNYWLDAKNLPLISFIFSFPRYPKPFSIECKNLFFKTIRLEEVKACFEIGKDTDKDGCSDEWEERWGYDKDHWDDHYHLDPDGDGLNNVQECFAEKWGANPFRKDIFVEIDRTDDSYRLGSYVEKIKRIFSKRNISIHIDEGELGGGEVIGEENNLSYPRIIDLYWDHFLHNDIRNPRKGIFRYVIFCSAKPANHGGFCYVGWNKVDAFIISYKYYMDLIPSNFSIHTIATVFLHELGHTLGLFYHTFEGIDNYSCRDMLPGVWKYRNYKSCMNYEYAWFILNYSDGSHGKGDFNDWSNLDLSYFKRENFWMGTWLIEKSTKE
;
A
#
# COMPACT_ATOMS: atom_id res chain seq x y z
N MET A 1 28.21 8.19 82.07
CA MET A 1 27.07 8.57 81.19
C MET A 1 27.35 9.85 80.40
N LYS A 2 28.43 9.91 79.60
CA LYS A 2 28.72 11.08 78.73
C LYS A 2 29.34 10.73 77.35
N PHE A 3 29.32 9.46 76.94
CA PHE A 3 29.91 9.03 75.66
C PHE A 3 28.89 8.47 74.63
N LEU A 4 27.63 8.28 75.01
CA LEU A 4 26.60 7.75 74.10
C LEU A 4 25.80 8.84 73.37
N ALA A 5 25.84 10.09 73.84
CA ALA A 5 25.06 11.18 73.26
C ALA A 5 25.68 11.78 71.99
N VAL A 6 27.01 11.71 71.82
CA VAL A 6 27.73 12.35 70.70
C VAL A 6 27.68 11.49 69.42
N ILE A 7 27.51 10.17 69.53
CA ILE A 7 27.46 9.27 68.36
C ILE A 7 26.08 9.33 67.67
N CYS A 8 24.99 9.58 68.40
CA CYS A 8 23.67 9.78 67.80
C CYS A 8 23.51 11.12 67.08
N THR A 9 24.22 12.17 67.51
CA THR A 9 24.14 13.49 66.84
C THR A 9 24.94 13.55 65.54
N ILE A 10 25.99 12.74 65.41
CA ILE A 10 26.79 12.65 64.17
C ILE A 10 26.15 11.68 63.15
N LEU A 11 25.40 10.67 63.58
CA LEU A 11 24.65 9.80 62.65
C LEU A 11 23.41 10.47 62.03
N LEU A 12 22.85 11.51 62.66
CA LEU A 12 21.71 12.26 62.14
C LEU A 12 22.10 13.36 61.13
N LEU A 13 23.39 13.70 61.02
CA LEU A 13 23.92 14.64 60.02
C LEU A 13 24.43 13.96 58.72
N LEU A 14 24.41 12.62 58.66
CA LEU A 14 24.81 11.82 57.49
C LEU A 14 23.64 11.29 56.65
N PHE A 15 22.40 11.47 57.12
CA PHE A 15 21.23 11.35 56.25
C PHE A 15 20.96 12.72 55.62
N GLY A 16 21.81 13.09 54.66
CA GLY A 16 21.39 14.06 53.66
C GLY A 16 20.03 13.62 53.15
N THR A 17 19.05 14.53 53.21
CA THR A 17 17.75 14.33 52.56
C THR A 17 18.04 13.95 51.12
N VAL A 18 17.94 12.66 50.77
CA VAL A 18 17.83 12.28 49.37
C VAL A 18 16.56 13.00 48.94
N PRO A 19 16.63 13.97 48.01
CA PRO A 19 15.42 14.53 47.47
C PRO A 19 14.68 13.32 46.90
N ILE A 20 13.50 13.03 47.43
CA ILE A 20 12.52 12.28 46.67
C ILE A 20 12.26 13.22 45.49
N VAL A 21 13.00 13.04 44.40
CA VAL A 21 12.72 13.72 43.14
C VAL A 21 11.38 13.14 42.74
N GLY A 22 10.31 13.84 43.14
CA GLY A 22 9.00 13.60 42.57
C GLY A 22 9.15 13.79 41.07
N ASN A 23 8.52 12.91 40.29
CA ASN A 23 8.42 13.15 38.86
C ASN A 23 7.56 14.40 38.68
N ASP A 24 8.11 15.42 38.04
CA ASP A 24 7.41 16.67 37.82
C ASP A 24 6.40 16.49 36.67
N VAL A 25 5.35 17.33 36.69
CA VAL A 25 4.36 17.42 35.60
C VAL A 25 4.55 18.77 34.92
N LEU A 26 4.90 18.76 33.63
CA LEU A 26 5.12 19.94 32.81
C LEU A 26 3.92 20.10 31.86
N VAL A 27 3.18 21.21 31.96
CA VAL A 27 1.95 21.43 31.17
C VAL A 27 2.22 22.33 29.96
N VAL A 28 2.12 21.75 28.77
CA VAL A 28 2.22 22.47 27.49
C VAL A 28 0.87 23.07 27.12
N GLY A 29 0.88 24.35 26.74
CA GLY A 29 -0.32 25.16 26.52
C GLY A 29 -0.73 26.00 27.74
N GLU A 30 -0.03 25.84 28.87
CA GLU A 30 -0.19 26.63 30.10
C GLU A 30 1.18 27.11 30.60
N ASP A 31 1.96 26.22 31.23
CA ASP A 31 3.29 26.56 31.78
C ASP A 31 4.37 26.70 30.69
N TYR A 32 4.21 25.94 29.61
CA TYR A 32 5.16 25.87 28.50
C TYR A 32 4.46 26.22 27.18
N PRO A 33 5.01 27.14 26.37
CA PRO A 33 4.41 27.54 25.09
C PRO A 33 4.57 26.47 23.99
N SER A 34 5.45 25.49 24.17
CA SER A 34 5.75 24.44 23.18
C SER A 34 6.17 23.13 23.85
N ILE A 35 6.00 22.01 23.14
CA ILE A 35 6.43 20.69 23.59
C ILE A 35 7.97 20.66 23.72
N SER A 36 8.67 21.29 22.77
CA SER A 36 10.14 21.41 22.82
C SER A 36 10.63 22.13 24.08
N SER A 37 9.96 23.21 24.50
CA SER A 37 10.33 23.94 25.72
C SER A 37 10.12 23.11 26.99
N ALA A 38 9.04 22.31 27.06
CA ALA A 38 8.83 21.37 28.15
C ALA A 38 9.87 20.24 28.15
N LEU A 39 10.16 19.63 26.99
CA LEU A 39 11.22 18.62 26.84
C LEU A 39 12.58 19.14 27.28
N GLY A 40 12.90 20.40 26.99
CA GLY A 40 14.14 21.05 27.42
C GLY A 40 14.30 21.08 28.95
N ASN A 41 13.20 21.35 29.67
CA ASN A 41 13.17 21.47 31.13
C ASN A 41 12.94 20.14 31.87
N ALA A 42 12.33 19.15 31.21
CA ALA A 42 12.07 17.84 31.78
C ALA A 42 13.35 17.10 32.19
N LYS A 43 13.22 16.21 33.16
CA LYS A 43 14.20 15.24 33.64
C LYS A 43 13.69 13.81 33.40
N ASP A 44 14.58 12.83 33.50
CA ASP A 44 14.19 11.42 33.44
C ASP A 44 13.17 11.11 34.55
N GLY A 45 11.99 10.60 34.18
CA GLY A 45 10.87 10.30 35.08
C GLY A 45 9.67 11.21 34.91
N ASP A 46 9.87 12.43 34.38
CA ASP A 46 8.82 13.47 34.32
C ASP A 46 7.70 13.13 33.32
N THR A 47 6.55 13.79 33.53
CA THR A 47 5.40 13.75 32.62
C THR A 47 5.19 15.10 31.95
N ILE A 48 5.08 15.09 30.63
CA ILE A 48 4.70 16.23 29.80
C ILE A 48 3.22 16.03 29.42
N LEU A 49 2.35 16.88 29.96
CA LEU A 49 0.93 16.93 29.60
C LEU A 49 0.72 18.00 28.55
N ILE A 50 0.11 17.64 27.43
CA ILE A 50 -0.12 18.55 26.31
C ILE A 50 -1.61 18.86 26.23
N LEU A 51 -1.98 20.13 26.41
CA LEU A 51 -3.36 20.58 26.25
C LEU A 51 -3.77 20.57 24.77
N GLN A 52 -5.07 20.46 24.52
CA GLN A 52 -5.67 20.47 23.18
C GLN A 52 -5.12 21.62 22.31
N GLY A 53 -4.69 21.29 21.09
CA GLY A 53 -4.08 22.26 20.18
C GLY A 53 -3.37 21.61 19.00
N ILE A 54 -2.88 22.45 18.08
CA ILE A 54 -2.00 22.06 16.98
C ILE A 54 -0.62 22.65 17.27
N TYR A 55 0.39 21.79 17.31
CA TYR A 55 1.77 22.12 17.62
C TYR A 55 2.63 21.83 16.39
N TYR A 56 3.09 22.89 15.72
CA TYR A 56 3.96 22.79 14.55
C TYR A 56 5.42 22.63 15.01
N GLU A 57 5.85 21.40 15.23
CA GLU A 57 7.15 21.11 15.86
C GLU A 57 7.81 19.84 15.30
N ASN A 58 9.14 19.84 15.31
CA ASN A 58 9.97 18.66 15.12
C ASN A 58 10.72 18.36 16.42
N LEU A 59 10.39 17.25 17.07
CA LEU A 59 10.79 16.94 18.44
C LEU A 59 11.91 15.89 18.49
N ILE A 60 12.87 16.10 19.39
CA ILE A 60 13.85 15.08 19.80
C ILE A 60 13.56 14.71 21.26
N VAL A 61 13.28 13.44 21.52
CA VAL A 61 13.01 12.90 22.87
C VAL A 61 14.20 12.05 23.31
N ASP A 62 15.12 12.68 24.01
CA ASP A 62 16.38 12.13 24.51
C ASP A 62 16.38 11.83 26.02
N LYS A 63 15.23 12.03 26.67
CA LYS A 63 14.98 11.76 28.10
C LYS A 63 13.87 10.73 28.28
N LYS A 64 13.93 9.99 29.38
CA LYS A 64 12.94 8.97 29.73
C LYS A 64 11.71 9.65 30.34
N VAL A 65 10.83 10.16 29.50
CA VAL A 65 9.64 10.92 29.90
C VAL A 65 8.35 10.22 29.48
N LYS A 66 7.23 10.64 30.08
CA LYS A 66 5.88 10.33 29.60
C LYS A 66 5.29 11.56 28.91
N ILE A 67 4.85 11.43 27.66
CA ILE A 67 4.18 12.48 26.89
C ILE A 67 2.72 12.07 26.71
N VAL A 68 1.77 12.90 27.15
CA VAL A 68 0.33 12.59 27.12
C VAL A 68 -0.47 13.76 26.58
N GLY A 69 -1.22 13.53 25.50
CA GLY A 69 -2.20 14.50 25.02
C GLY A 69 -3.50 14.49 25.83
N LEU A 70 -4.03 15.67 26.12
CA LEU A 70 -5.33 15.90 26.74
C LEU A 70 -6.28 16.52 25.70
N GLY A 71 -7.26 15.72 25.23
CA GLY A 71 -8.17 16.13 24.15
C GLY A 71 -7.57 15.90 22.76
N LYS A 72 -7.92 16.76 21.79
CA LYS A 72 -7.40 16.67 20.41
C LYS A 72 -6.04 17.38 20.31
N VAL A 73 -4.96 16.65 20.55
CA VAL A 73 -3.59 17.14 20.39
C VAL A 73 -3.01 16.67 19.06
N ILE A 74 -2.58 17.62 18.24
CA ILE A 74 -1.95 17.37 16.94
C ILE A 74 -0.50 17.88 16.99
N VAL A 75 0.46 17.02 16.69
CA VAL A 75 1.85 17.40 16.39
C VAL A 75 2.04 17.34 14.88
N ASP A 76 2.21 18.51 14.27
CA ASP A 76 2.27 18.68 12.82
C ASP A 76 3.72 19.01 12.40
N GLY A 77 4.28 18.22 11.49
CA GLY A 77 5.64 18.43 10.99
C GLY A 77 5.75 19.57 9.97
N ASN A 78 4.64 20.18 9.59
CA ASN A 78 4.56 21.21 8.55
C ASN A 78 5.30 20.81 7.25
N PHE A 79 5.14 19.54 6.86
CA PHE A 79 5.77 18.92 5.70
C PHE A 79 7.31 18.97 5.70
N SER A 80 7.92 19.03 6.89
CA SER A 80 9.38 19.12 7.06
C SER A 80 9.91 18.07 8.03
N GLY A 81 11.01 17.42 7.63
CA GLY A 81 11.81 16.55 8.50
C GLY A 81 11.04 15.40 9.18
N THR A 82 11.64 14.86 10.23
CA THR A 82 10.99 13.88 11.11
C THR A 82 10.21 14.61 12.21
N VAL A 83 8.96 14.24 12.45
CA VAL A 83 8.11 14.96 13.42
C VAL A 83 8.51 14.64 14.86
N ILE A 84 8.69 13.37 15.21
CA ILE A 84 9.18 12.98 16.54
C ILE A 84 10.29 11.94 16.40
N GLU A 85 11.47 12.22 16.97
CA GLU A 85 12.58 11.27 17.06
C GLU A 85 12.87 10.90 18.53
N VAL A 86 12.57 9.66 18.90
CA VAL A 86 12.79 9.11 20.24
C VAL A 86 14.13 8.36 20.26
N THR A 87 15.15 8.99 20.83
CA THR A 87 16.50 8.43 20.95
C THR A 87 16.71 7.67 22.26
N LYS A 88 15.96 8.04 23.31
CA LYS A 88 16.02 7.38 24.63
C LYS A 88 15.09 6.16 24.71
N GLY A 89 15.47 5.20 25.57
CA GLY A 89 14.62 4.06 25.91
C GLY A 89 13.72 4.33 27.12
N GLY A 90 12.59 3.63 27.19
CA GLY A 90 11.63 3.74 28.30
C GLY A 90 10.71 4.97 28.23
N VAL A 91 10.63 5.63 27.08
CA VAL A 91 9.70 6.73 26.80
C VAL A 91 8.29 6.20 26.59
N CYS A 92 7.30 6.95 27.09
CA CYS A 92 5.88 6.68 26.86
C CYS A 92 5.27 7.84 26.07
N ILE A 93 4.56 7.58 24.97
CA ILE A 93 3.81 8.58 24.20
C ILE A 93 2.36 8.08 24.06
N GLU A 94 1.40 8.91 24.47
CA GLU A 94 0.00 8.54 24.57
C GLU A 94 -0.94 9.66 24.05
N ASN A 95 -2.01 9.27 23.35
CA ASN A 95 -3.14 10.13 22.99
C ASN A 95 -2.78 11.38 22.14
N ILE A 96 -1.94 11.21 21.12
CA ILE A 96 -1.60 12.30 20.18
C ILE A 96 -1.81 11.88 18.71
N GLU A 97 -2.17 12.86 17.88
CA GLU A 97 -2.12 12.75 16.43
C GLU A 97 -0.78 13.31 15.93
N ILE A 98 -0.14 12.62 14.98
CA ILE A 98 1.13 13.04 14.37
C ILE A 98 0.94 13.03 12.86
N ARG A 99 1.22 14.14 12.18
CA ARG A 99 0.95 14.26 10.74
C ARG A 99 1.96 15.13 10.00
N ASN A 100 1.91 15.05 8.67
CA ASN A 100 2.60 15.96 7.74
C ASN A 100 4.12 16.03 8.00
N SER A 101 4.81 14.88 8.01
CA SER A 101 6.29 14.87 8.01
C SER A 101 6.83 15.40 6.68
N GLY A 102 8.14 15.63 6.62
CA GLY A 102 8.84 15.72 5.34
C GLY A 102 8.66 14.48 4.47
N GLY A 103 8.86 14.63 3.16
CA GLY A 103 8.78 13.52 2.19
C GLY A 103 10.12 12.85 1.88
N GLY A 104 11.23 13.27 2.51
CA GLY A 104 12.54 12.69 2.28
C GLY A 104 12.63 11.23 2.74
N ARG A 105 13.54 10.45 2.15
CA ARG A 105 13.75 9.02 2.48
C ARG A 105 13.95 8.74 3.98
N LYS A 106 14.55 9.68 4.69
CA LYS A 106 14.83 9.54 6.12
C LYS A 106 13.72 10.10 6.99
N ASP A 107 12.75 10.80 6.44
CA ASP A 107 11.70 11.45 7.22
C ASP A 107 10.64 10.45 7.64
N ALA A 108 10.04 10.70 8.81
CA ALA A 108 8.96 9.90 9.36
C ALA A 108 8.12 10.74 10.33
N LEU A 109 6.90 10.29 10.62
CA LEU A 109 6.12 10.88 11.71
C LEU A 109 6.74 10.54 13.07
N LEU A 110 7.17 9.29 13.27
CA LEU A 110 7.80 8.86 14.52
C LEU A 110 8.97 7.90 14.27
N LYS A 111 10.14 8.20 14.82
CA LYS A 111 11.28 7.29 14.86
C LYS A 111 11.52 6.80 16.29
N LEU A 112 11.56 5.49 16.47
CA LEU A 112 11.91 4.84 17.74
C LEU A 112 13.29 4.19 17.63
N LYS A 113 14.34 4.94 18.00
CA LYS A 113 15.71 4.42 18.07
C LYS A 113 15.98 3.74 19.41
N GLY A 114 15.39 4.26 20.49
CA GLY A 114 15.50 3.67 21.83
C GLY A 114 14.76 2.33 21.98
N CYS A 115 15.16 1.55 22.98
CA CYS A 115 14.54 0.27 23.32
C CYS A 115 13.52 0.42 24.47
N GLY A 116 12.52 -0.46 24.53
CA GLY A 116 11.59 -0.52 25.66
C GLY A 116 10.61 0.67 25.77
N ASN A 117 10.38 1.39 24.67
CA ASN A 117 9.41 2.48 24.58
C ASN A 117 7.98 1.95 24.46
N ARG A 118 7.02 2.78 24.87
CA ARG A 118 5.58 2.49 24.78
C ARG A 118 4.86 3.60 24.01
N ILE A 119 4.25 3.26 22.89
CA ILE A 119 3.43 4.19 22.10
C ILE A 119 2.00 3.68 22.11
N SER A 120 1.04 4.50 22.53
CA SER A 120 -0.34 4.05 22.60
C SER A 120 -1.37 5.10 22.23
N ASN A 121 -2.50 4.66 21.66
CA ASN A 121 -3.63 5.53 21.29
C ASN A 121 -3.21 6.71 20.40
N CYS A 122 -2.25 6.49 19.50
CA CYS A 122 -1.73 7.51 18.60
C CYS A 122 -2.23 7.31 17.18
N THR A 123 -2.32 8.41 16.44
CA THR A 123 -2.82 8.40 15.06
C THR A 123 -1.80 9.07 14.14
N PHE A 124 -1.60 8.51 12.95
CA PHE A 124 -0.52 8.85 12.04
C PHE A 124 -1.06 9.10 10.62
N TYR A 125 -0.77 10.26 10.03
CA TYR A 125 -1.26 10.62 8.69
C TYR A 125 -0.24 11.31 7.79
N ASN A 126 -0.44 11.18 6.47
CA ASN A 126 0.14 12.05 5.44
C ASN A 126 1.67 12.14 5.50
N SER A 127 2.32 11.01 5.24
CA SER A 127 3.79 10.91 5.28
C SER A 127 4.32 9.80 4.37
N ARG A 128 5.62 9.88 4.06
CA ARG A 128 6.32 8.78 3.40
C ARG A 128 6.43 7.57 4.30
N ARG A 129 6.75 7.81 5.58
CA ARG A 129 6.89 6.79 6.60
C ARG A 129 6.15 7.22 7.85
N GLY A 130 5.28 6.35 8.35
CA GLY A 130 4.56 6.61 9.58
C GLY A 130 5.48 6.45 10.78
N MET A 131 5.76 5.21 11.14
CA MET A 131 6.62 4.89 12.27
C MET A 131 7.80 4.02 11.84
N VAL A 132 9.01 4.43 12.18
CA VAL A 132 10.25 3.65 11.96
C VAL A 132 10.75 3.15 13.30
N ILE A 133 10.77 1.83 13.50
CA ILE A 133 11.19 1.18 14.75
C ILE A 133 12.54 0.52 14.52
N GLU A 134 13.60 1.15 15.01
CA GLU A 134 14.97 0.61 15.01
C GLU A 134 15.29 -0.09 16.34
N GLY A 135 14.77 0.44 17.45
CA GLY A 135 14.95 -0.11 18.78
C GLY A 135 14.25 -1.44 19.00
N ASN A 136 14.71 -2.17 20.01
CA ASN A 136 14.18 -3.49 20.39
C ASN A 136 13.18 -3.38 21.55
N CYS A 137 12.36 -4.41 21.72
CA CYS A 137 11.48 -4.57 22.88
C CYS A 137 10.49 -3.40 23.11
N ASN A 138 10.16 -2.65 22.07
CA ASN A 138 9.14 -1.60 22.11
C ASN A 138 7.72 -2.21 22.07
N VAL A 139 6.77 -1.47 22.63
CA VAL A 139 5.36 -1.85 22.68
C VAL A 139 4.53 -0.75 22.02
N ILE A 140 3.76 -1.11 21.00
CA ILE A 140 2.93 -0.18 20.24
C ILE A 140 1.50 -0.71 20.25
N GLN A 141 0.55 0.09 20.74
CA GLN A 141 -0.81 -0.37 20.98
C GLN A 141 -1.86 0.64 20.53
N ASN A 142 -2.99 0.17 19.99
CA ASN A 142 -4.14 1.00 19.64
C ASN A 142 -3.78 2.18 18.73
N CYS A 143 -2.89 1.95 17.77
CA CYS A 143 -2.43 3.00 16.86
C CYS A 143 -3.06 2.84 15.48
N SER A 144 -3.29 3.96 14.79
CA SER A 144 -3.84 3.96 13.44
C SER A 144 -3.01 4.77 12.46
N PHE A 145 -2.86 4.25 11.24
CA PHE A 145 -2.03 4.78 10.17
C PHE A 145 -2.89 4.95 8.91
N GLY A 146 -2.85 6.13 8.32
CA GLY A 146 -3.72 6.49 7.21
C GLY A 146 -3.05 7.35 6.14
N GLY A 147 -3.12 6.97 4.87
CA GLY A 147 -2.53 7.78 3.79
C GLY A 147 -1.02 7.91 3.95
N ILE A 148 -0.31 6.79 3.99
CA ILE A 148 1.14 6.75 4.26
C ILE A 148 1.84 5.81 3.27
N GLY A 149 2.98 6.21 2.72
CA GLY A 149 3.80 5.32 1.88
C GLY A 149 4.09 3.98 2.57
N ILE A 150 4.78 4.01 3.71
CA ILE A 150 5.00 2.84 4.59
C ILE A 150 4.52 3.15 6.01
N GLY A 151 3.42 2.53 6.44
CA GLY A 151 2.80 2.76 7.75
C GLY A 151 3.77 2.50 8.90
N ILE A 152 4.29 1.28 9.01
CA ILE A 152 5.31 0.90 9.99
C ILE A 152 6.49 0.22 9.31
N SER A 153 7.69 0.76 9.48
CA SER A 153 8.95 0.08 9.16
C SER A 153 9.55 -0.52 10.44
N LEU A 154 9.60 -1.84 10.53
CA LEU A 154 10.05 -2.60 11.69
C LEU A 154 11.42 -3.23 11.44
N LEU A 155 12.47 -2.53 11.88
CA LEU A 155 13.87 -2.93 11.75
C LEU A 155 14.40 -3.57 13.05
N GLY A 156 13.85 -3.17 14.20
CA GLY A 156 14.19 -3.72 15.51
C GLY A 156 13.54 -5.09 15.77
N ASN A 157 14.10 -5.81 16.75
CA ASN A 157 13.69 -7.16 17.14
C ASN A 157 12.85 -7.17 18.43
N ARG A 158 12.10 -8.25 18.63
CA ARG A 158 11.34 -8.51 19.88
C ARG A 158 10.34 -7.40 20.23
N ASN A 159 9.89 -6.63 19.24
CA ASN A 159 8.86 -5.62 19.42
C ASN A 159 7.47 -6.26 19.45
N ASN A 160 6.53 -5.62 20.16
CA ASN A 160 5.16 -6.05 20.26
C ASN A 160 4.21 -4.97 19.73
N LEU A 161 3.46 -5.29 18.68
CA LEU A 161 2.48 -4.41 18.08
C LEU A 161 1.10 -5.05 18.26
N SER A 162 0.15 -4.32 18.84
CA SER A 162 -1.19 -4.83 19.07
C SER A 162 -2.28 -3.81 18.75
N CYS A 163 -3.42 -4.23 18.21
CA CYS A 163 -4.53 -3.34 17.88
C CYS A 163 -4.09 -2.23 16.91
N ILE A 164 -3.44 -2.61 15.82
CA ILE A 164 -2.95 -1.69 14.79
C ILE A 164 -3.92 -1.66 13.62
N ILE A 165 -4.24 -0.45 13.15
CA ILE A 165 -5.05 -0.25 11.95
C ILE A 165 -4.20 0.48 10.91
N CYS A 166 -4.07 -0.09 9.71
CA CYS A 166 -3.44 0.60 8.58
C CYS A 166 -4.42 0.68 7.41
N ARG A 167 -4.67 1.90 6.91
CA ARG A 167 -5.59 2.15 5.80
C ARG A 167 -4.94 3.03 4.74
N ASN A 168 -5.19 2.72 3.46
CA ASN A 168 -4.69 3.53 2.34
C ASN A 168 -3.17 3.76 2.45
N CYS A 169 -2.42 2.73 2.84
CA CYS A 169 -0.97 2.77 2.86
C CYS A 169 -0.41 2.02 1.64
N GLY A 170 0.71 2.49 1.09
CA GLY A 170 1.47 1.71 0.10
C GLY A 170 1.89 0.36 0.67
N ILE A 171 2.51 0.37 1.85
CA ILE A 171 2.74 -0.81 2.69
C ILE A 171 2.22 -0.54 4.11
N GLY A 172 1.36 -1.40 4.65
CA GLY A 172 0.85 -1.28 6.02
C GLY A 172 1.95 -1.51 7.07
N VAL A 173 2.54 -2.70 7.08
CA VAL A 173 3.70 -3.04 7.93
C VAL A 173 4.80 -3.70 7.10
N TYR A 174 6.00 -3.15 7.17
CA TYR A 174 7.21 -3.67 6.55
C TYR A 174 8.18 -4.19 7.63
N ILE A 175 8.42 -5.49 7.68
CA ILE A 175 9.40 -6.16 8.55
C ILE A 175 10.68 -6.38 7.73
N ALA A 176 11.71 -5.59 8.04
CA ALA A 176 12.96 -5.51 7.26
C ALA A 176 14.08 -6.27 7.96
N GLY A 177 14.26 -7.55 7.64
CA GLY A 177 15.33 -8.40 8.20
C GLY A 177 15.21 -8.68 9.71
N SER A 178 14.18 -8.15 10.36
CA SER A 178 14.01 -8.20 11.81
C SER A 178 13.35 -9.51 12.28
N LYS A 179 13.52 -9.79 13.57
CA LYS A 179 13.25 -11.10 14.16
C LYS A 179 12.46 -11.03 15.46
N GLU A 180 11.75 -12.13 15.74
CA GLU A 180 11.06 -12.37 17.00
C GLU A 180 10.01 -11.30 17.36
N ASN A 181 9.53 -10.55 16.37
CA ASN A 181 8.49 -9.56 16.57
C ASN A 181 7.11 -10.24 16.67
N ARG A 182 6.23 -9.67 17.49
CA ARG A 182 4.88 -10.17 17.74
C ARG A 182 3.88 -9.11 17.32
N LEU A 183 3.00 -9.46 16.39
CA LEU A 183 1.97 -8.59 15.87
C LEU A 183 0.61 -9.27 16.06
N GLU A 184 -0.31 -8.61 16.76
CA GLU A 184 -1.62 -9.19 17.08
C GLU A 184 -2.77 -8.17 16.91
N LYS A 185 -3.98 -8.65 16.55
CA LYS A 185 -5.17 -7.78 16.44
C LYS A 185 -4.94 -6.67 15.41
N LEU A 186 -4.63 -7.06 14.18
CA LEU A 186 -4.33 -6.12 13.10
C LEU A 186 -5.52 -5.95 12.16
N SER A 187 -5.72 -4.74 11.65
CA SER A 187 -6.73 -4.43 10.64
C SER A 187 -6.10 -3.67 9.47
N PHE A 188 -6.22 -4.21 8.27
CA PHE A 188 -5.68 -3.64 7.04
C PHE A 188 -6.79 -3.46 6.02
N LEU A 189 -6.88 -2.27 5.45
CA LEU A 189 -7.95 -1.89 4.54
C LEU A 189 -7.40 -1.02 3.41
N PHE A 190 -7.69 -1.36 2.14
CA PHE A 190 -7.27 -0.54 1.00
C PHE A 190 -5.77 -0.24 0.93
N ASN A 191 -4.93 -1.17 1.40
CA ASN A 191 -3.48 -1.02 1.30
C ASN A 191 -2.97 -1.57 -0.03
N GLY A 192 -1.82 -1.06 -0.49
CA GLY A 192 -1.02 -1.70 -1.52
C GLY A 192 -0.62 -3.10 -1.06
N ILE A 193 0.28 -3.21 -0.09
CA ILE A 193 0.61 -4.46 0.61
C ILE A 193 0.30 -4.30 2.10
N SER A 194 -0.46 -5.22 2.68
CA SER A 194 -0.83 -5.13 4.10
C SER A 194 0.37 -5.44 5.00
N VAL A 195 1.05 -6.57 4.75
CA VAL A 195 2.28 -6.92 5.48
C VAL A 195 3.33 -7.45 4.52
N LEU A 196 4.53 -6.86 4.54
CA LEU A 196 5.70 -7.35 3.84
C LEU A 196 6.77 -7.78 4.85
N ILE A 197 7.20 -9.05 4.78
CA ILE A 197 8.35 -9.57 5.52
C ILE A 197 9.45 -9.85 4.52
N GLU A 198 10.50 -9.02 4.53
CA GLU A 198 11.67 -9.21 3.68
C GLU A 198 12.84 -9.70 4.55
N ARG A 199 13.35 -10.90 4.27
CA ARG A 199 14.47 -11.54 4.99
C ARG A 199 14.29 -11.62 6.52
N GLY A 200 13.07 -11.44 7.03
CA GLY A 200 12.74 -11.54 8.45
C GLY A 200 12.56 -13.00 8.90
N ALA A 201 12.81 -13.26 10.18
CA ALA A 201 12.71 -14.60 10.73
C ALA A 201 12.07 -14.69 12.11
N ASN A 202 11.39 -15.80 12.40
CA ASN A 202 10.76 -16.07 13.70
C ASN A 202 9.75 -15.00 14.14
N ASN A 203 9.15 -14.24 13.21
CA ASN A 203 8.09 -13.29 13.53
C ASN A 203 6.75 -14.01 13.63
N SER A 204 5.85 -13.48 14.47
CA SER A 204 4.52 -14.02 14.71
C SER A 204 3.45 -12.97 14.41
N ILE A 205 2.56 -13.25 13.46
CA ILE A 205 1.42 -12.42 13.09
C ILE A 205 0.14 -13.21 13.38
N LYS A 206 -0.73 -12.67 14.24
CA LYS A 206 -1.94 -13.38 14.69
C LYS A 206 -3.16 -12.49 14.75
N ASN A 207 -4.35 -13.09 14.63
CA ASN A 207 -5.63 -12.40 14.84
C ASN A 207 -5.73 -11.14 13.98
N PHE A 208 -5.72 -11.30 12.66
CA PHE A 208 -5.69 -10.16 11.73
C PHE A 208 -6.82 -10.23 10.69
N THR A 209 -7.11 -9.07 10.13
CA THR A 209 -8.08 -8.88 9.05
C THR A 209 -7.45 -8.03 7.96
N ILE A 210 -7.42 -8.54 6.72
CA ILE A 210 -6.90 -7.85 5.53
C ILE A 210 -7.98 -7.87 4.45
N ILE A 211 -8.49 -6.70 4.08
CA ILE A 211 -9.57 -6.59 3.09
C ILE A 211 -9.31 -5.47 2.09
N TYR A 212 -9.74 -5.71 0.84
CA TYR A 212 -9.73 -4.72 -0.23
C TYR A 212 -8.32 -4.19 -0.53
N GLY A 213 -7.28 -5.04 -0.47
CA GLY A 213 -5.92 -4.67 -0.85
C GLY A 213 -5.72 -4.67 -2.37
N ASN A 214 -4.78 -3.88 -2.89
CA ASN A 214 -4.61 -3.69 -4.34
C ASN A 214 -4.54 -5.04 -5.11
N GLU A 215 -5.18 -5.12 -6.28
CA GLU A 215 -5.34 -6.40 -7.01
C GLU A 215 -4.03 -6.96 -7.60
N ASN A 216 -3.00 -6.13 -7.77
CA ASN A 216 -1.66 -6.56 -8.14
C ASN A 216 -0.74 -6.75 -6.92
N GLN A 217 -1.28 -6.53 -5.72
CA GLN A 217 -0.59 -6.62 -4.43
C GLN A 217 -1.55 -7.23 -3.36
N GLY A 218 -1.61 -6.66 -2.14
CA GLY A 218 -2.74 -6.79 -1.22
C GLY A 218 -2.42 -7.43 0.13
N GLY A 219 -2.25 -8.75 0.15
CA GLY A 219 -2.21 -9.54 1.37
C GLY A 219 -0.88 -9.52 2.13
N ILE A 220 -0.37 -10.71 2.45
CA ILE A 220 0.89 -10.89 3.20
C ILE A 220 1.98 -11.43 2.28
N PHE A 221 3.12 -10.76 2.23
CA PHE A 221 4.24 -11.09 1.35
C PHE A 221 5.43 -11.53 2.20
N LEU A 222 5.97 -12.70 1.90
CA LEU A 222 7.17 -13.26 2.51
C LEU A 222 8.23 -13.37 1.42
N ASP A 223 9.18 -12.43 1.39
CA ASP A 223 10.30 -12.42 0.45
C ASP A 223 11.58 -12.87 1.17
N LYS A 224 12.09 -14.05 0.80
CA LYS A 224 13.27 -14.67 1.41
C LYS A 224 13.17 -14.77 2.94
N ALA A 225 11.95 -14.84 3.46
CA ALA A 225 11.66 -14.88 4.89
C ALA A 225 11.56 -16.33 5.38
N CYS A 226 11.93 -16.58 6.65
CA CYS A 226 11.95 -17.94 7.18
C CYS A 226 11.42 -18.09 8.60
N PHE A 227 10.87 -19.26 8.92
CA PHE A 227 10.37 -19.59 10.27
C PHE A 227 9.31 -18.63 10.85
N ASN A 228 8.62 -17.87 10.02
CA ASN A 228 7.56 -16.97 10.47
C ASN A 228 6.25 -17.76 10.66
N LYS A 229 5.41 -17.27 11.58
CA LYS A 229 4.09 -17.85 11.89
C LYS A 229 3.00 -16.83 11.60
N ILE A 230 2.06 -17.20 10.74
CA ILE A 230 0.92 -16.38 10.34
C ILE A 230 -0.33 -17.18 10.66
N GLU A 231 -1.07 -16.76 11.69
CA GLU A 231 -2.14 -17.57 12.25
C GLU A 231 -3.44 -16.80 12.48
N LYS A 232 -4.59 -17.47 12.38
CA LYS A 232 -5.91 -16.94 12.79
C LYS A 232 -6.25 -15.60 12.12
N GLY A 233 -6.25 -15.56 10.79
CA GLY A 233 -6.48 -14.34 10.03
C GLY A 233 -7.54 -14.49 8.95
N THR A 234 -8.17 -13.37 8.58
CA THR A 234 -9.08 -13.28 7.42
C THR A 234 -8.44 -12.42 6.34
N ILE A 235 -8.38 -12.93 5.11
CA ILE A 235 -7.82 -12.25 3.94
C ILE A 235 -8.82 -12.32 2.80
N CYS A 236 -9.45 -11.19 2.48
CA CYS A 236 -10.58 -11.13 1.57
C CYS A 236 -10.45 -10.02 0.52
N CYS A 237 -10.80 -10.27 -0.74
CA CYS A 237 -10.79 -9.26 -1.80
C CYS A 237 -9.42 -8.57 -1.92
N ASN A 238 -8.37 -9.34 -2.19
CA ASN A 238 -7.03 -8.85 -2.49
C ASN A 238 -6.53 -9.41 -3.81
N GLY A 239 -5.46 -8.84 -4.34
CA GLY A 239 -4.69 -9.50 -5.39
C GLY A 239 -4.18 -10.86 -4.94
N PHE A 240 -3.27 -10.85 -3.99
CA PHE A 240 -2.71 -12.04 -3.38
C PHE A 240 -3.19 -12.13 -1.93
N GLY A 241 -3.67 -13.29 -1.51
CA GLY A 241 -3.96 -13.56 -0.11
C GLY A 241 -2.66 -13.67 0.69
N VAL A 242 -1.81 -14.64 0.34
CA VAL A 242 -0.43 -14.73 0.84
C VAL A 242 0.52 -15.10 -0.29
N ARG A 243 1.61 -14.36 -0.45
CA ARG A 243 2.68 -14.67 -1.39
C ARG A 243 3.97 -15.06 -0.64
N LEU A 244 4.57 -16.16 -1.06
CA LEU A 244 5.84 -16.68 -0.56
C LEU A 244 6.83 -16.77 -1.71
N TYR A 245 7.80 -15.85 -1.76
CA TYR A 245 8.86 -15.85 -2.75
C TYR A 245 10.19 -16.20 -2.11
N LYS A 246 10.80 -17.30 -2.55
CA LYS A 246 12.05 -17.85 -1.98
C LYS A 246 11.98 -17.99 -0.46
N ALA A 247 10.78 -18.23 0.07
CA ALA A 247 10.53 -18.28 1.50
C ALA A 247 10.59 -19.73 1.99
N GLU A 248 11.11 -19.91 3.21
CA GLU A 248 11.43 -21.24 3.71
C GLU A 248 10.90 -21.50 5.11
N LYS A 249 10.32 -22.68 5.34
CA LYS A 249 9.95 -23.15 6.69
C LYS A 249 8.99 -22.23 7.44
N ASN A 250 8.12 -21.51 6.73
CA ASN A 250 7.08 -20.68 7.35
C ASN A 250 5.82 -21.51 7.64
N LEU A 251 5.05 -21.10 8.64
CA LEU A 251 3.78 -21.72 9.04
C LEU A 251 2.62 -20.75 8.81
N LEU A 252 1.66 -21.18 7.99
CA LEU A 252 0.41 -20.51 7.69
C LEU A 252 -0.72 -21.39 8.25
N LYS A 253 -1.46 -20.90 9.25
CA LYS A 253 -2.42 -21.74 9.98
C LYS A 253 -3.73 -21.04 10.31
N HIS A 254 -4.86 -21.73 10.17
CA HIS A 254 -6.17 -21.17 10.54
C HIS A 254 -6.47 -19.84 9.82
N LEU A 255 -6.20 -19.80 8.51
CA LEU A 255 -6.49 -18.64 7.67
C LEU A 255 -7.81 -18.83 6.93
N ASN A 256 -8.63 -17.79 6.89
CA ASN A 256 -9.79 -17.68 6.02
C ASN A 256 -9.42 -16.81 4.82
N ILE A 257 -9.22 -17.43 3.66
CA ILE A 257 -8.73 -16.78 2.45
C ILE A 257 -9.84 -16.85 1.40
N SER A 258 -10.41 -15.70 1.04
CA SER A 258 -11.60 -15.67 0.17
C SER A 258 -11.62 -14.54 -0.86
N MET A 259 -12.20 -14.81 -2.03
CA MET A 259 -12.44 -13.78 -3.06
C MET A 259 -11.19 -12.99 -3.47
N ASN A 260 -10.00 -13.59 -3.34
CA ASN A 260 -8.75 -13.00 -3.84
C ASN A 260 -8.50 -13.43 -5.30
N LYS A 261 -7.71 -12.66 -6.06
CA LYS A 261 -7.23 -13.08 -7.40
C LYS A 261 -6.40 -14.37 -7.27
N GLU A 262 -5.54 -14.44 -6.26
CA GLU A 262 -4.85 -15.66 -5.85
C GLU A 262 -4.92 -15.83 -4.34
N GLY A 263 -5.27 -17.02 -3.87
CA GLY A 263 -5.33 -17.32 -2.45
C GLY A 263 -3.94 -17.39 -1.81
N ILE A 264 -3.15 -18.41 -2.19
CA ILE A 264 -1.73 -18.51 -1.82
C ILE A 264 -0.85 -18.71 -3.06
N ASP A 265 0.21 -17.93 -3.15
CA ASP A 265 1.20 -17.98 -4.22
C ASP A 265 2.57 -18.45 -3.68
N LEU A 266 3.03 -19.63 -4.12
CA LEU A 266 4.29 -20.26 -3.73
C LEU A 266 5.31 -20.20 -4.87
N LEU A 267 6.27 -19.28 -4.81
CA LEU A 267 7.27 -19.06 -5.87
C LEU A 267 8.68 -19.37 -5.38
N GLU A 268 9.31 -20.39 -5.96
CA GLU A 268 10.68 -20.81 -5.60
C GLU A 268 10.86 -21.05 -4.09
N SER A 269 9.78 -21.46 -3.43
CA SER A 269 9.70 -21.61 -1.98
C SER A 269 9.82 -23.08 -1.58
N ARG A 270 10.13 -23.33 -0.30
CA ARG A 270 10.28 -24.71 0.19
C ARG A 270 9.98 -24.92 1.65
N PHE A 271 9.57 -26.13 1.98
CA PHE A 271 9.31 -26.58 3.36
C PHE A 271 8.30 -25.73 4.13
N ASN A 272 7.44 -24.97 3.45
CA ASN A 272 6.39 -24.21 4.10
C ASN A 272 5.21 -25.10 4.44
N ARG A 273 4.53 -24.78 5.54
CA ARG A 273 3.38 -25.54 6.05
C ARG A 273 2.15 -24.66 6.03
N ILE A 274 1.14 -25.09 5.27
CA ILE A 274 -0.18 -24.46 5.16
C ILE A 274 -1.17 -25.46 5.75
N GLU A 275 -1.78 -25.12 6.88
CA GLU A 275 -2.58 -26.09 7.63
C GLU A 275 -3.88 -25.48 8.15
N TRP A 276 -4.96 -26.25 8.16
CA TRP A 276 -6.24 -25.82 8.75
C TRP A 276 -6.79 -24.51 8.18
N CYS A 277 -6.57 -24.27 6.89
CA CYS A 277 -7.01 -23.06 6.22
C CYS A 277 -8.32 -23.29 5.46
N ASN A 278 -9.11 -22.24 5.30
CA ASN A 278 -10.33 -22.21 4.51
C ASN A 278 -10.11 -21.37 3.25
N PHE A 279 -10.26 -22.01 2.10
CA PHE A 279 -10.15 -21.40 0.77
C PHE A 279 -11.54 -21.31 0.15
N TYR A 280 -12.00 -20.09 -0.11
CA TYR A 280 -13.37 -19.85 -0.57
C TYR A 280 -13.47 -18.84 -1.71
N LYS A 281 -13.93 -19.28 -2.89
CA LYS A 281 -14.19 -18.41 -4.05
C LYS A 281 -12.99 -17.54 -4.47
N ASN A 282 -11.76 -17.94 -4.18
CA ASN A 282 -10.63 -17.28 -4.82
C ASN A 282 -10.65 -17.66 -6.32
N ASN A 283 -10.08 -16.80 -7.17
CA ASN A 283 -10.00 -17.12 -8.59
C ASN A 283 -9.10 -18.35 -8.80
N LEU A 284 -7.88 -18.28 -8.26
CA LEU A 284 -7.00 -19.43 -8.08
C LEU A 284 -6.74 -19.64 -6.59
N GLU A 285 -7.03 -20.82 -6.07
CA GLU A 285 -6.90 -21.07 -4.63
C GLU A 285 -5.42 -21.12 -4.22
N ILE A 286 -4.61 -21.93 -4.90
CA ILE A 286 -3.17 -21.99 -4.68
C ILE A 286 -2.42 -22.09 -6.00
N TYR A 287 -1.45 -21.19 -6.21
CA TYR A 287 -0.46 -21.26 -7.27
C TYR A 287 0.89 -21.69 -6.72
N ALA A 288 1.63 -22.52 -7.46
CA ALA A 288 2.97 -22.89 -7.09
C ALA A 288 3.90 -23.07 -8.30
N LYS A 289 5.09 -22.47 -8.25
CA LYS A 289 6.07 -22.56 -9.33
C LYS A 289 7.47 -22.77 -8.78
N ARG A 290 8.13 -23.86 -9.22
CA ARG A 290 9.48 -24.25 -8.76
C ARG A 290 9.57 -24.36 -7.23
N SER A 291 8.49 -24.83 -6.59
CA SER A 291 8.38 -24.89 -5.13
C SER A 291 8.39 -26.35 -4.68
N PHE A 292 9.11 -26.64 -3.60
CA PHE A 292 9.49 -28.00 -3.25
C PHE A 292 9.26 -28.31 -1.77
N MET A 293 8.64 -29.47 -1.53
CA MET A 293 8.43 -30.00 -0.17
C MET A 293 7.56 -29.09 0.70
N ASP A 294 6.73 -28.26 0.07
CA ASP A 294 5.66 -27.54 0.77
C ASP A 294 4.51 -28.51 1.07
N SER A 295 3.88 -28.33 2.23
CA SER A 295 2.75 -29.14 2.69
C SER A 295 1.51 -28.30 2.89
N ILE A 296 0.40 -28.74 2.33
CA ILE A 296 -0.92 -28.13 2.40
C ILE A 296 -1.85 -29.20 2.95
N LEU A 297 -2.19 -29.13 4.22
CA LEU A 297 -2.88 -30.22 4.93
C LEU A 297 -4.12 -29.72 5.69
N PHE A 298 -5.08 -30.61 5.90
CA PHE A 298 -6.26 -30.36 6.76
C PHE A 298 -7.03 -29.08 6.42
N SER A 299 -7.05 -28.70 5.14
CA SER A 299 -7.64 -27.46 4.64
C SER A 299 -8.88 -27.72 3.81
N ASN A 300 -9.76 -26.73 3.76
CA ASN A 300 -11.01 -26.76 3.00
C ASN A 300 -10.83 -25.98 1.70
N PHE A 301 -11.19 -26.58 0.56
CA PHE A 301 -11.26 -25.94 -0.75
C PHE A 301 -12.71 -25.91 -1.23
N ILE A 302 -13.31 -24.72 -1.26
CA ILE A 302 -14.76 -24.54 -1.43
C ILE A 302 -15.05 -23.53 -2.55
N LYS A 303 -15.74 -23.97 -3.61
CA LYS A 303 -16.25 -23.12 -4.69
C LYS A 303 -15.17 -22.24 -5.36
N GLY A 304 -13.95 -22.74 -5.50
CA GLY A 304 -12.90 -22.08 -6.28
C GLY A 304 -13.35 -21.86 -7.72
N LYS A 305 -13.04 -20.69 -8.30
CA LYS A 305 -13.50 -20.35 -9.65
C LYS A 305 -12.70 -21.04 -10.76
N SER A 306 -11.46 -21.45 -10.45
CA SER A 306 -10.55 -22.18 -11.35
C SER A 306 -10.10 -23.51 -10.72
N PHE A 307 -8.79 -23.80 -10.70
CA PHE A 307 -8.19 -24.97 -10.08
C PHE A 307 -8.01 -24.79 -8.56
N GLY A 308 -8.07 -25.91 -7.83
CA GLY A 308 -7.76 -25.91 -6.40
C GLY A 308 -6.26 -25.74 -6.13
N ILE A 309 -5.39 -26.45 -6.86
CA ILE A 309 -3.95 -26.22 -6.84
C ILE A 309 -3.42 -26.28 -8.26
N LEU A 310 -2.80 -25.19 -8.71
CA LEU A 310 -2.06 -25.13 -9.97
C LEU A 310 -0.56 -25.12 -9.69
N ALA A 311 0.12 -26.23 -9.97
CA ALA A 311 1.55 -26.39 -9.75
C ALA A 311 2.33 -26.50 -11.08
N LYS A 312 3.50 -25.84 -11.16
CA LYS A 312 4.41 -25.90 -12.31
C LYS A 312 5.84 -26.18 -11.86
N ARG A 313 6.36 -27.35 -12.24
CA ARG A 313 7.70 -27.85 -11.83
C ARG A 313 7.87 -27.83 -10.31
N SER A 314 6.84 -28.28 -9.59
CA SER A 314 6.77 -28.24 -8.13
C SER A 314 6.43 -29.60 -7.54
N ILE A 315 6.80 -29.81 -6.27
CA ILE A 315 6.47 -31.00 -5.48
C ILE A 315 5.73 -30.55 -4.22
N ILE A 316 4.45 -30.91 -4.12
CA ILE A 316 3.55 -30.45 -3.06
C ILE A 316 2.84 -31.62 -2.42
N ASN A 317 2.89 -31.70 -1.10
CA ASN A 317 2.03 -32.60 -0.33
C ASN A 317 0.69 -31.91 -0.04
N ALA A 318 -0.37 -32.31 -0.73
CA ALA A 318 -1.73 -31.79 -0.60
C ALA A 318 -2.72 -32.85 -0.10
N MET A 319 -2.24 -33.83 0.67
CA MET A 319 -3.07 -34.90 1.23
C MET A 319 -3.95 -34.36 2.38
N LEU A 320 -4.96 -35.15 2.76
CA LEU A 320 -5.80 -34.90 3.93
C LEU A 320 -6.55 -33.56 3.90
N ASN A 321 -6.87 -33.07 2.69
CA ASN A 321 -7.70 -31.90 2.48
C ASN A 321 -9.14 -32.28 2.11
N TYR A 322 -10.07 -31.37 2.39
CA TYR A 322 -11.45 -31.44 1.90
C TYR A 322 -11.58 -30.64 0.60
N TRP A 323 -12.16 -31.26 -0.43
CA TRP A 323 -12.37 -30.68 -1.76
C TRP A 323 -13.85 -30.76 -2.09
N LEU A 324 -14.55 -29.62 -2.15
CA LEU A 324 -15.95 -29.61 -2.59
C LEU A 324 -16.05 -29.94 -4.09
N ASP A 325 -15.20 -29.29 -4.90
CA ASP A 325 -15.14 -29.49 -6.34
C ASP A 325 -13.79 -30.12 -6.73
N ALA A 326 -13.81 -31.32 -7.30
CA ALA A 326 -12.61 -32.03 -7.73
C ALA A 326 -12.15 -31.53 -9.12
N LYS A 327 -11.55 -30.33 -9.20
CA LYS A 327 -10.92 -29.82 -10.42
C LYS A 327 -9.42 -29.64 -10.18
N ASN A 328 -8.59 -30.62 -10.55
CA ASN A 328 -7.13 -30.49 -10.62
C ASN A 328 -6.56 -31.41 -11.71
N LEU A 329 -5.64 -30.89 -12.54
CA LEU A 329 -4.35 -31.51 -12.92
C LEU A 329 -3.61 -30.69 -14.01
N PRO A 330 -2.46 -30.05 -13.72
CA PRO A 330 -1.46 -29.76 -14.75
C PRO A 330 -0.49 -30.95 -14.92
N LEU A 331 -0.23 -31.35 -16.17
CA LEU A 331 0.52 -32.53 -16.61
C LEU A 331 2.03 -32.61 -16.22
N ILE A 332 2.57 -31.66 -15.44
CA ILE A 332 4.04 -31.49 -15.27
C ILE A 332 4.44 -31.22 -13.80
N SER A 333 3.70 -31.74 -12.81
CA SER A 333 4.03 -31.56 -11.37
C SER A 333 3.58 -32.74 -10.51
N PHE A 334 4.27 -32.95 -9.38
CA PHE A 334 3.95 -33.99 -8.40
C PHE A 334 3.14 -33.39 -7.24
N ILE A 335 1.82 -33.54 -7.31
CA ILE A 335 0.90 -33.13 -6.24
C ILE A 335 0.34 -34.40 -5.58
N PHE A 336 0.71 -34.65 -4.33
CA PHE A 336 0.16 -35.77 -3.55
C PHE A 336 -1.19 -35.35 -2.95
N SER A 337 -2.31 -35.75 -3.54
CA SER A 337 -3.65 -35.27 -3.13
C SER A 337 -4.54 -36.31 -2.41
N PHE A 338 -4.04 -37.53 -2.20
CA PHE A 338 -4.77 -38.63 -1.56
C PHE A 338 -4.00 -39.17 -0.36
N PRO A 339 -4.68 -39.54 0.75
CA PRO A 339 -6.14 -39.60 0.90
C PRO A 339 -6.80 -38.21 1.04
N ARG A 340 -8.11 -38.13 0.73
CA ARG A 340 -8.94 -36.92 0.89
C ARG A 340 -9.82 -37.04 2.13
N TYR A 341 -10.15 -35.92 2.77
CA TYR A 341 -11.14 -35.90 3.86
C TYR A 341 -12.57 -35.82 3.32
N PRO A 342 -13.55 -36.56 3.90
CA PRO A 342 -14.90 -36.64 3.35
C PRO A 342 -15.82 -35.47 3.75
N LYS A 343 -15.46 -34.68 4.77
CA LYS A 343 -16.26 -33.58 5.30
C LYS A 343 -15.39 -32.33 5.51
N PRO A 344 -15.96 -31.12 5.39
CA PRO A 344 -15.21 -29.90 5.68
C PRO A 344 -14.84 -29.83 7.16
N PHE A 345 -13.69 -29.24 7.43
CA PHE A 345 -13.26 -28.92 8.79
C PHE A 345 -14.06 -27.72 9.32
N SER A 346 -14.47 -27.73 10.59
CA SER A 346 -15.14 -26.60 11.23
C SER A 346 -14.13 -25.47 11.48
N ILE A 347 -14.22 -24.41 10.70
CA ILE A 347 -13.38 -23.23 10.84
C ILE A 347 -14.30 -22.04 11.09
N GLU A 348 -14.09 -21.32 12.20
CA GLU A 348 -14.87 -20.12 12.53
C GLU A 348 -14.67 -19.05 11.45
N CYS A 349 -15.77 -18.57 10.88
CA CYS A 349 -15.80 -17.37 10.05
C CYS A 349 -16.36 -16.24 10.91
N LYS A 350 -15.57 -15.17 11.13
CA LYS A 350 -15.98 -14.03 11.96
C LYS A 350 -16.58 -12.93 11.09
N ASN A 351 -17.66 -12.32 11.57
CA ASN A 351 -18.17 -11.08 11.00
C ASN A 351 -17.13 -9.97 11.13
N LEU A 352 -16.99 -9.19 10.05
CA LEU A 352 -15.95 -8.20 9.88
C LEU A 352 -16.51 -6.83 10.27
N PHE A 353 -15.99 -6.25 11.35
CA PHE A 353 -16.31 -4.89 11.76
C PHE A 353 -15.05 -4.04 11.64
N PHE A 354 -15.17 -2.88 10.99
CA PHE A 354 -14.09 -1.93 10.83
C PHE A 354 -14.45 -0.61 11.49
N LYS A 355 -13.49 -0.02 12.19
CA LYS A 355 -13.59 1.36 12.62
C LYS A 355 -13.24 2.25 11.42
N THR A 356 -14.14 3.14 11.03
CA THR A 356 -13.85 4.12 9.98
C THR A 356 -12.82 5.11 10.50
N ILE A 357 -11.77 5.33 9.70
CA ILE A 357 -10.79 6.40 9.90
C ILE A 357 -11.07 7.42 8.81
N ARG A 358 -11.28 8.68 9.19
CA ARG A 358 -11.38 9.78 8.23
C ARG A 358 -9.96 10.25 7.91
N LEU A 359 -9.59 10.22 6.63
CA LEU A 359 -8.38 10.86 6.16
C LEU A 359 -8.69 12.34 5.90
N GLU A 360 -7.81 13.22 6.34
CA GLU A 360 -7.84 14.62 5.91
C GLU A 360 -7.15 14.74 4.56
N GLU A 361 -7.83 15.38 3.60
CA GLU A 361 -7.31 15.58 2.27
C GLU A 361 -6.12 16.54 2.29
N VAL A 362 -5.02 16.13 1.65
CA VAL A 362 -3.85 16.99 1.44
C VAL A 362 -4.15 17.89 0.26
N LYS A 363 -4.25 19.21 0.50
CA LYS A 363 -4.41 20.18 -0.57
C LYS A 363 -3.09 20.32 -1.34
N ALA A 364 -3.16 20.11 -2.64
CA ALA A 364 -2.04 20.38 -3.53
C ALA A 364 -1.74 21.88 -3.58
N CYS A 365 -0.48 22.21 -3.86
CA CYS A 365 -0.04 23.59 -4.06
C CYS A 365 -0.09 23.90 -5.57
N PHE A 366 -1.14 24.57 -6.01
CA PHE A 366 -1.27 25.05 -7.38
C PHE A 366 -0.73 26.47 -7.47
N GLU A 367 0.24 26.69 -8.35
CA GLU A 367 0.65 28.03 -8.75
C GLU A 367 -0.15 28.42 -9.98
N ILE A 368 -1.11 29.31 -9.80
CA ILE A 368 -1.98 29.85 -10.85
C ILE A 368 -1.69 31.33 -11.09
N GLY A 369 -2.21 31.86 -12.20
CA GLY A 369 -2.11 33.27 -12.54
C GLY A 369 -2.91 34.18 -11.60
N LYS A 370 -3.27 35.37 -12.10
CA LYS A 370 -4.18 36.26 -11.36
C LYS A 370 -5.54 35.57 -11.21
N ASP A 371 -6.05 35.54 -9.99
CA ASP A 371 -7.33 34.96 -9.57
C ASP A 371 -8.05 36.05 -8.75
N THR A 372 -9.05 36.69 -9.35
CA THR A 372 -9.69 37.90 -8.83
C THR A 372 -10.68 37.60 -7.70
N ASP A 373 -11.46 36.53 -7.83
CA ASP A 373 -12.51 36.15 -6.88
C ASP A 373 -12.08 35.08 -5.86
N LYS A 374 -10.88 34.51 -6.04
CA LYS A 374 -10.18 33.57 -5.15
C LYS A 374 -10.86 32.21 -5.07
N ASP A 375 -11.41 31.75 -6.17
CA ASP A 375 -12.07 30.46 -6.26
C ASP A 375 -11.12 29.29 -6.65
N GLY A 376 -9.88 29.63 -7.05
CA GLY A 376 -8.81 28.69 -7.36
C GLY A 376 -8.54 28.48 -8.84
N CYS A 377 -9.22 29.19 -9.75
CA CYS A 377 -8.85 29.28 -11.16
C CYS A 377 -8.32 30.68 -11.50
N SER A 378 -7.55 30.80 -12.58
CA SER A 378 -7.04 32.11 -13.02
C SER A 378 -8.04 32.80 -13.95
N ASP A 379 -8.10 34.13 -13.88
CA ASP A 379 -8.97 34.99 -14.70
C ASP A 379 -8.91 34.62 -16.21
N GLU A 380 -7.70 34.38 -16.75
CA GLU A 380 -7.51 34.05 -18.16
C GLU A 380 -8.14 32.71 -18.55
N TRP A 381 -8.08 31.73 -17.64
CA TRP A 381 -8.65 30.41 -17.85
C TRP A 381 -10.17 30.48 -17.81
N GLU A 382 -10.72 31.21 -16.84
CA GLU A 382 -12.16 31.39 -16.70
C GLU A 382 -12.77 32.07 -17.94
N GLU A 383 -12.20 33.19 -18.38
CA GLU A 383 -12.65 33.90 -19.59
C GLU A 383 -12.60 33.01 -20.84
N ARG A 384 -11.58 32.15 -20.94
CA ARG A 384 -11.42 31.22 -22.07
C ARG A 384 -12.50 30.14 -22.11
N TRP A 385 -12.86 29.59 -20.95
CA TRP A 385 -13.81 28.49 -20.83
C TRP A 385 -15.24 28.94 -20.54
N GLY A 386 -15.47 30.26 -20.44
CA GLY A 386 -16.79 30.86 -20.33
C GLY A 386 -17.32 31.00 -18.90
N TYR A 387 -16.42 31.02 -17.91
CA TYR A 387 -16.70 31.39 -16.53
C TYR A 387 -16.53 32.91 -16.32
N ASP A 388 -17.13 33.45 -15.26
CA ASP A 388 -17.08 34.88 -14.94
C ASP A 388 -16.03 35.12 -13.85
N LYS A 389 -14.86 35.63 -14.24
CA LYS A 389 -13.72 35.90 -13.35
C LYS A 389 -13.98 36.83 -12.15
N ASP A 390 -15.13 37.49 -12.11
CA ASP A 390 -15.54 38.35 -11.00
C ASP A 390 -16.60 37.66 -10.10
N HIS A 391 -16.96 36.40 -10.37
CA HIS A 391 -17.98 35.61 -9.68
C HIS A 391 -17.46 34.25 -9.20
N TRP A 392 -17.31 34.13 -7.88
CA TRP A 392 -16.86 32.89 -7.24
C TRP A 392 -17.69 31.66 -7.66
N ASP A 393 -17.03 30.66 -8.24
CA ASP A 393 -17.58 29.34 -8.56
C ASP A 393 -16.95 28.24 -7.66
N ASP A 394 -17.66 27.14 -7.41
CA ASP A 394 -17.08 26.01 -6.65
C ASP A 394 -16.20 25.10 -7.53
N HIS A 395 -15.16 25.68 -8.14
CA HIS A 395 -14.27 25.01 -9.09
C HIS A 395 -13.57 23.77 -8.51
N TYR A 396 -13.44 23.65 -7.18
CA TYR A 396 -12.90 22.45 -6.54
C TYR A 396 -13.83 21.22 -6.65
N HIS A 397 -15.12 21.42 -6.89
CA HIS A 397 -16.11 20.35 -6.99
C HIS A 397 -16.77 20.25 -8.38
N LEU A 398 -16.32 21.07 -9.34
CA LEU A 398 -16.76 21.02 -10.73
C LEU A 398 -15.81 20.16 -11.57
N ASP A 399 -16.35 19.13 -12.21
CA ASP A 399 -15.70 18.24 -13.19
C ASP A 399 -16.72 18.02 -14.33
N PRO A 400 -16.82 18.94 -15.31
CA PRO A 400 -17.90 18.93 -16.30
C PRO A 400 -17.86 17.73 -17.27
N ASP A 401 -16.68 17.16 -17.54
CA ASP A 401 -16.53 16.06 -18.50
C ASP A 401 -16.43 14.67 -17.84
N GLY A 402 -16.26 14.62 -16.52
CA GLY A 402 -16.26 13.41 -15.70
C GLY A 402 -15.02 12.55 -15.89
N ASP A 403 -13.85 13.13 -16.16
CA ASP A 403 -12.58 12.42 -16.22
C ASP A 403 -11.87 12.30 -14.85
N GLY A 404 -12.38 13.00 -13.83
CA GLY A 404 -11.85 13.02 -12.47
C GLY A 404 -10.89 14.18 -12.18
N LEU A 405 -10.70 15.13 -13.10
CA LEU A 405 -10.03 16.39 -12.88
C LEU A 405 -11.06 17.48 -12.61
N ASN A 406 -10.91 18.17 -11.48
CA ASN A 406 -11.76 19.33 -11.21
C ASN A 406 -11.24 20.58 -11.94
N ASN A 407 -12.05 21.62 -12.05
CA ASN A 407 -11.68 22.85 -12.76
C ASN A 407 -10.36 23.47 -12.26
N VAL A 408 -10.06 23.39 -10.96
CA VAL A 408 -8.76 23.87 -10.42
C VAL A 408 -7.59 23.07 -10.99
N GLN A 409 -7.74 21.76 -11.12
CA GLN A 409 -6.75 20.88 -11.73
C GLN A 409 -6.63 21.12 -13.24
N GLU A 410 -7.76 21.30 -13.93
CA GLU A 410 -7.83 21.66 -15.35
C GLU A 410 -7.14 23.00 -15.63
N CYS A 411 -7.39 24.01 -14.80
CA CYS A 411 -6.73 25.31 -14.87
C CYS A 411 -5.22 25.19 -14.75
N PHE A 412 -4.73 24.44 -13.78
CA PHE A 412 -3.29 24.20 -13.64
C PHE A 412 -2.72 23.36 -14.80
N ALA A 413 -3.48 22.40 -15.32
CA ALA A 413 -3.07 21.48 -16.37
C ALA A 413 -3.22 22.05 -17.79
N GLU A 414 -3.81 23.24 -17.95
CA GLU A 414 -4.03 23.89 -19.26
C GLU A 414 -2.73 24.02 -20.06
N LYS A 415 -1.60 24.30 -19.39
CA LYS A 415 -0.27 24.37 -20.01
C LYS A 415 0.16 23.08 -20.72
N TRP A 416 -0.47 21.96 -20.40
CA TRP A 416 -0.26 20.65 -21.01
C TRP A 416 -1.37 20.25 -21.99
N GLY A 417 -2.35 21.13 -22.21
CA GLY A 417 -3.45 20.94 -23.14
C GLY A 417 -4.71 20.34 -22.52
N ALA A 418 -4.92 20.49 -21.21
CA ALA A 418 -6.16 20.10 -20.53
C ALA A 418 -7.37 20.92 -21.04
N ASN A 419 -8.55 20.31 -21.01
CA ASN A 419 -9.81 20.89 -21.46
C ASN A 419 -10.96 20.47 -20.52
N PRO A 420 -11.59 21.40 -19.78
CA PRO A 420 -12.61 21.07 -18.78
C PRO A 420 -13.90 20.46 -19.35
N PHE A 421 -14.06 20.44 -20.68
CA PHE A 421 -15.23 19.88 -21.37
C PHE A 421 -14.89 18.68 -22.25
N ARG A 422 -13.65 18.19 -22.21
CA ARG A 422 -13.20 17.04 -23.00
C ARG A 422 -12.19 16.20 -22.25
N LYS A 423 -12.66 15.01 -21.86
CA LYS A 423 -11.91 13.98 -21.15
C LYS A 423 -10.44 13.89 -21.51
N ASP A 424 -9.60 14.08 -20.50
CA ASP A 424 -8.16 14.02 -20.56
C ASP A 424 -7.60 12.89 -19.68
N ILE A 425 -6.44 12.37 -20.09
CA ILE A 425 -5.66 11.42 -19.31
C ILE A 425 -4.22 11.88 -19.35
N PHE A 426 -3.64 12.17 -18.18
CA PHE A 426 -2.24 12.53 -18.06
C PHE A 426 -1.44 11.34 -17.53
N VAL A 427 -0.32 11.04 -18.20
CA VAL A 427 0.59 9.94 -17.83
C VAL A 427 2.02 10.45 -17.88
N GLU A 428 2.78 10.21 -16.82
CA GLU A 428 4.20 10.54 -16.72
C GLU A 428 5.03 9.27 -16.74
N ILE A 429 6.03 9.20 -17.61
CA ILE A 429 6.89 8.03 -17.78
C ILE A 429 8.33 8.37 -17.40
N ASP A 430 8.71 7.96 -16.20
CA ASP A 430 10.09 7.96 -15.75
C ASP A 430 10.80 6.67 -16.13
N ARG A 431 12.12 6.74 -16.30
CA ARG A 431 12.93 5.62 -16.79
C ARG A 431 14.14 5.39 -15.90
N THR A 432 14.48 4.12 -15.63
CA THR A 432 15.74 3.79 -14.93
C THR A 432 16.97 4.08 -15.78
N ASP A 433 16.82 4.14 -17.10
CA ASP A 433 17.88 4.53 -18.01
C ASP A 433 17.24 5.02 -19.32
N ASP A 434 18.00 5.73 -20.15
CA ASP A 434 17.47 6.35 -21.37
C ASP A 434 17.47 5.41 -22.59
N SER A 435 17.62 4.09 -22.40
CA SER A 435 17.76 3.13 -23.51
C SER A 435 16.44 2.84 -24.22
N TYR A 436 15.29 3.15 -23.62
CA TYR A 436 13.98 2.86 -24.20
C TYR A 436 12.95 3.95 -23.92
N ARG A 437 12.17 4.26 -24.95
CA ARG A 437 11.02 5.17 -24.96
C ARG A 437 9.88 4.55 -25.79
N LEU A 438 8.65 4.95 -25.55
CA LEU A 438 7.52 4.53 -26.39
C LEU A 438 7.66 5.08 -27.82
N GLY A 439 8.18 6.31 -27.96
CA GLY A 439 8.45 6.93 -29.26
C GLY A 439 7.21 6.96 -30.15
N SER A 440 7.29 6.39 -31.37
CA SER A 440 6.16 6.37 -32.32
C SER A 440 4.88 5.71 -31.81
N TYR A 441 4.95 4.91 -30.73
CA TYR A 441 3.75 4.33 -30.11
C TYR A 441 2.93 5.35 -29.31
N VAL A 442 3.53 6.46 -28.85
CA VAL A 442 2.79 7.56 -28.20
C VAL A 442 1.67 8.04 -29.12
N GLU A 443 1.98 8.37 -30.38
CA GLU A 443 0.99 8.83 -31.35
C GLU A 443 -0.04 7.75 -31.72
N LYS A 444 0.36 6.47 -31.73
CA LYS A 444 -0.60 5.37 -31.94
C LYS A 444 -1.59 5.27 -30.79
N ILE A 445 -1.13 5.38 -29.55
CA ILE A 445 -1.97 5.35 -28.34
C ILE A 445 -2.89 6.56 -28.32
N LYS A 446 -2.37 7.78 -28.57
CA LYS A 446 -3.18 9.00 -28.73
C LYS A 446 -4.31 8.80 -29.74
N ARG A 447 -4.00 8.22 -30.90
CA ARG A 447 -5.01 7.93 -31.93
C ARG A 447 -6.06 6.94 -31.45
N ILE A 448 -5.70 5.92 -30.67
CA ILE A 448 -6.65 4.95 -30.12
C ILE A 448 -7.67 5.65 -29.21
N PHE A 449 -7.22 6.49 -28.28
CA PHE A 449 -8.09 7.23 -27.36
C PHE A 449 -8.90 8.33 -28.07
N SER A 450 -8.32 9.02 -29.06
CA SER A 450 -9.02 10.08 -29.80
C SER A 450 -10.27 9.58 -30.52
N LYS A 451 -10.29 8.32 -30.99
CA LYS A 451 -11.47 7.67 -31.58
C LYS A 451 -12.65 7.52 -30.60
N ARG A 452 -12.38 7.69 -29.31
CA ARG A 452 -13.36 7.64 -28.21
C ARG A 452 -13.58 9.01 -27.57
N ASN A 453 -13.12 10.09 -28.23
CA ASN A 453 -13.17 11.45 -27.72
C ASN A 453 -12.46 11.66 -26.38
N ILE A 454 -11.35 10.95 -26.16
CA ILE A 454 -10.47 11.11 -24.99
C ILE A 454 -9.12 11.63 -25.50
N SER A 455 -8.59 12.69 -24.90
CA SER A 455 -7.18 13.05 -25.08
C SER A 455 -6.33 12.26 -24.11
N ILE A 456 -5.16 11.82 -24.55
CA ILE A 456 -4.16 11.27 -23.65
C ILE A 456 -2.84 12.03 -23.86
N HIS A 457 -2.30 12.53 -22.76
CA HIS A 457 -1.10 13.33 -22.68
C HIS A 457 -0.04 12.46 -22.01
N ILE A 458 0.95 12.01 -22.78
CA ILE A 458 2.04 11.15 -22.30
C ILE A 458 3.30 12.01 -22.23
N ASP A 459 3.83 12.18 -21.03
CA ASP A 459 5.04 12.91 -20.71
C ASP A 459 6.23 11.95 -20.68
N GLU A 460 7.10 12.00 -21.68
CA GLU A 460 8.39 11.31 -21.70
C GLU A 460 9.55 12.29 -21.40
N GLY A 461 9.27 13.52 -20.95
CA GLY A 461 10.23 14.60 -20.76
C GLY A 461 9.75 15.98 -21.23
N GLU A 462 8.63 16.04 -21.94
CA GLU A 462 8.14 17.23 -22.64
C GLU A 462 7.16 18.07 -21.82
N LEU A 463 6.53 17.51 -20.78
CA LEU A 463 5.54 18.20 -19.93
C LEU A 463 6.05 18.49 -18.52
N GLY A 464 7.38 18.48 -18.34
CA GLY A 464 8.06 18.85 -17.10
C GLY A 464 8.31 17.70 -16.11
N GLY A 465 7.91 16.46 -16.44
CA GLY A 465 8.31 15.22 -15.75
C GLY A 465 9.18 14.34 -16.66
N GLY A 466 9.06 13.01 -16.55
CA GLY A 466 9.69 12.07 -17.47
C GLY A 466 11.19 11.90 -17.25
N GLU A 467 11.59 11.82 -15.99
CA GLU A 467 12.99 11.83 -15.54
C GLU A 467 13.74 10.53 -15.88
N VAL A 468 15.06 10.62 -15.91
CA VAL A 468 15.94 9.45 -15.89
C VAL A 468 16.43 9.23 -14.46
N ILE A 469 15.88 8.22 -13.79
CA ILE A 469 16.11 7.84 -12.39
C ILE A 469 17.54 7.36 -12.15
N GLY A 470 18.11 6.61 -13.10
CA GLY A 470 19.36 5.87 -12.94
C GLY A 470 19.16 4.37 -12.75
N GLU A 471 20.21 3.58 -13.05
CA GLU A 471 20.11 2.13 -13.16
C GLU A 471 19.75 1.47 -11.80
N GLU A 472 18.66 0.71 -11.78
CA GLU A 472 18.12 0.09 -10.57
C GLU A 472 18.16 -1.44 -10.67
N ASN A 473 19.21 -2.05 -10.14
CA ASN A 473 19.44 -3.49 -10.25
C ASN A 473 18.53 -4.37 -9.37
N ASN A 474 17.91 -3.80 -8.32
CA ASN A 474 17.05 -4.56 -7.41
C ASN A 474 15.88 -3.72 -6.88
N LEU A 475 14.76 -3.80 -7.58
CA LEU A 475 13.52 -3.08 -7.25
C LEU A 475 12.62 -3.92 -6.32
N SER A 476 12.79 -3.72 -5.01
CA SER A 476 11.85 -4.21 -4.00
C SER A 476 10.62 -3.29 -3.88
N TYR A 477 9.51 -3.76 -3.33
CA TYR A 477 8.31 -2.93 -3.13
C TYR A 477 8.58 -1.65 -2.30
N PRO A 478 9.33 -1.68 -1.18
CA PRO A 478 9.72 -0.46 -0.48
C PRO A 478 10.54 0.48 -1.35
N ARG A 479 11.42 -0.04 -2.22
CA ARG A 479 12.20 0.79 -3.14
C ARG A 479 11.33 1.45 -4.21
N ILE A 480 10.31 0.75 -4.72
CA ILE A 480 9.34 1.30 -5.69
C ILE A 480 8.54 2.45 -5.06
N ILE A 481 8.10 2.30 -3.81
CA ILE A 481 7.50 3.40 -3.04
C ILE A 481 8.52 4.54 -2.91
N ASP A 482 9.78 4.24 -2.59
CA ASP A 482 10.78 5.28 -2.50
C ASP A 482 10.95 6.07 -3.82
N LEU A 483 10.97 5.38 -4.97
CA LEU A 483 11.04 6.03 -6.28
C LEU A 483 9.84 6.92 -6.59
N TYR A 484 8.63 6.47 -6.25
CA TYR A 484 7.42 7.30 -6.36
C TYR A 484 7.56 8.60 -5.57
N TRP A 485 8.08 8.53 -4.35
CA TRP A 485 8.25 9.72 -3.52
C TRP A 485 9.40 10.61 -3.98
N ASP A 486 10.50 10.02 -4.45
CA ASP A 486 11.68 10.77 -4.87
C ASP A 486 11.46 11.52 -6.18
N HIS A 487 10.79 10.89 -7.15
CA HIS A 487 10.72 11.36 -8.54
C HIS A 487 9.34 11.86 -8.94
N PHE A 488 8.25 11.21 -8.54
CA PHE A 488 6.92 11.71 -8.89
C PHE A 488 6.44 12.83 -7.95
N LEU A 489 6.61 12.63 -6.64
CA LEU A 489 6.24 13.65 -5.65
C LEU A 489 7.35 14.69 -5.43
N HIS A 490 8.58 14.42 -5.84
CA HIS A 490 9.77 15.23 -5.47
C HIS A 490 9.87 15.52 -3.97
N ASN A 491 9.54 14.53 -3.14
CA ASN A 491 9.49 14.63 -1.68
C ASN A 491 8.47 15.65 -1.12
N ASP A 492 7.53 16.15 -1.93
CA ASP A 492 6.42 17.00 -1.47
C ASP A 492 5.08 16.34 -1.78
N ILE A 493 4.33 16.00 -0.73
CA ILE A 493 2.99 15.40 -0.88
C ILE A 493 1.94 16.35 -1.45
N ARG A 494 2.26 17.65 -1.49
CA ARG A 494 1.42 18.70 -2.07
C ARG A 494 1.74 18.94 -3.55
N ASN A 495 2.66 18.18 -4.14
CA ASN A 495 3.01 18.31 -5.55
C ASN A 495 1.76 18.15 -6.43
N PRO A 496 1.37 19.16 -7.23
CA PRO A 496 0.11 19.18 -7.96
C PRO A 496 0.03 18.15 -9.09
N ARG A 497 1.16 17.58 -9.54
CA ARG A 497 1.14 16.46 -10.51
C ARG A 497 0.43 15.24 -9.91
N LYS A 498 0.54 15.05 -8.59
CA LYS A 498 -0.23 14.05 -7.84
C LYS A 498 -1.71 14.43 -7.87
N GLY A 499 -2.51 13.59 -8.52
CA GLY A 499 -3.92 13.89 -8.75
C GLY A 499 -4.19 14.56 -10.11
N ILE A 500 -3.20 14.64 -10.99
CA ILE A 500 -3.43 14.91 -12.41
C ILE A 500 -2.86 13.75 -13.22
N PHE A 501 -1.59 13.43 -12.98
CA PHE A 501 -0.87 12.38 -13.68
C PHE A 501 -1.05 11.01 -13.02
N ARG A 502 -1.05 9.98 -13.87
CA ARG A 502 -0.69 8.61 -13.51
C ARG A 502 0.81 8.45 -13.69
N TYR A 503 1.47 7.87 -12.70
CA TYR A 503 2.93 7.74 -12.70
C TYR A 503 3.39 6.37 -13.18
N VAL A 504 4.35 6.35 -14.09
CA VAL A 504 4.86 5.13 -14.73
C VAL A 504 6.36 5.06 -14.59
N ILE A 505 6.87 3.89 -14.19
CA ILE A 505 8.30 3.61 -14.23
C ILE A 505 8.57 2.57 -15.33
N PHE A 506 9.41 2.92 -16.29
CA PHE A 506 10.05 1.99 -17.20
C PHE A 506 11.40 1.57 -16.63
N CYS A 507 11.48 0.31 -16.22
CA CYS A 507 12.66 -0.23 -15.56
C CYS A 507 13.36 -1.31 -16.39
N SER A 508 14.69 -1.33 -16.30
CA SER A 508 15.52 -2.38 -16.88
C SER A 508 15.54 -3.67 -16.04
N ALA A 509 15.25 -3.56 -14.74
CA ALA A 509 15.11 -4.72 -13.86
C ALA A 509 13.71 -5.34 -13.91
N LYS A 510 13.57 -6.48 -13.24
CA LYS A 510 12.30 -7.23 -13.11
C LYS A 510 11.74 -7.14 -11.67
N PRO A 511 11.15 -6.00 -11.26
CA PRO A 511 10.56 -5.79 -9.94
C PRO A 511 9.58 -6.90 -9.56
N ALA A 512 9.69 -7.38 -8.33
CA ALA A 512 8.82 -8.44 -7.79
C ALA A 512 8.66 -9.69 -8.68
N ASN A 513 9.61 -9.93 -9.60
CA ASN A 513 9.56 -10.99 -10.61
C ASN A 513 8.37 -10.93 -11.60
N HIS A 514 7.76 -9.74 -11.78
CA HIS A 514 6.69 -9.48 -12.75
C HIS A 514 7.19 -8.64 -13.93
N GLY A 515 6.49 -8.70 -15.07
CA GLY A 515 6.85 -7.92 -16.27
C GLY A 515 6.22 -6.52 -16.29
N GLY A 516 5.09 -6.36 -15.60
CA GLY A 516 4.44 -5.10 -15.30
C GLY A 516 3.43 -5.30 -14.18
N PHE A 517 3.11 -4.23 -13.44
CA PHE A 517 2.00 -4.21 -12.49
C PHE A 517 1.70 -2.80 -11.97
N CYS A 518 0.43 -2.52 -11.70
CA CYS A 518 0.00 -1.40 -10.85
C CYS A 518 0.38 -1.56 -9.37
N TYR A 519 0.71 -0.45 -8.71
CA TYR A 519 1.07 -0.42 -7.29
C TYR A 519 0.54 0.83 -6.59
N VAL A 520 0.50 0.80 -5.25
CA VAL A 520 0.18 1.98 -4.43
C VAL A 520 1.48 2.59 -3.90
N GLY A 521 1.85 3.76 -4.41
CA GLY A 521 3.03 4.51 -3.98
C GLY A 521 2.82 5.29 -2.67
N TRP A 522 1.59 5.75 -2.44
CA TRP A 522 1.22 6.51 -1.24
C TRP A 522 -0.15 6.10 -0.69
N ASN A 523 -1.24 6.50 -1.36
CA ASN A 523 -2.60 6.33 -0.82
C ASN A 523 -3.65 5.87 -1.85
N LYS A 524 -3.31 5.83 -3.14
CA LYS A 524 -4.24 5.55 -4.25
C LYS A 524 -3.57 4.63 -5.29
N VAL A 525 -4.38 4.06 -6.19
CA VAL A 525 -3.90 3.25 -7.33
C VAL A 525 -3.72 4.16 -8.54
N ASP A 526 -2.63 4.91 -8.54
CA ASP A 526 -2.29 5.91 -9.56
C ASP A 526 -0.93 5.69 -10.22
N ALA A 527 -0.31 4.53 -9.98
CA ALA A 527 1.01 4.22 -10.52
C ALA A 527 1.16 2.77 -10.99
N PHE A 528 2.01 2.57 -12.00
CA PHE A 528 2.41 1.25 -12.46
C PHE A 528 3.86 1.22 -12.94
N ILE A 529 4.43 0.01 -13.01
CA ILE A 529 5.81 -0.22 -13.41
C ILE A 529 5.86 -1.24 -14.53
N ILE A 530 6.78 -1.07 -15.49
CA ILE A 530 7.00 -1.99 -16.61
C ILE A 530 8.48 -2.33 -16.74
N SER A 531 8.79 -3.61 -16.85
CA SER A 531 10.12 -4.15 -17.05
C SER A 531 10.46 -4.22 -18.54
N TYR A 532 10.74 -3.08 -19.17
CA TYR A 532 10.90 -3.00 -20.62
C TYR A 532 12.05 -3.91 -21.12
N LYS A 533 13.19 -3.92 -20.41
CA LYS A 533 14.37 -4.72 -20.80
C LYS A 533 14.10 -6.22 -20.69
N TYR A 534 13.32 -6.65 -19.69
CA TYR A 534 12.88 -8.04 -19.57
C TYR A 534 12.14 -8.52 -20.84
N TYR A 535 11.29 -7.68 -21.43
CA TYR A 535 10.61 -8.01 -22.69
C TYR A 535 11.56 -7.96 -23.89
N MET A 536 12.48 -6.99 -23.94
CA MET A 536 13.47 -6.90 -25.03
C MET A 536 14.45 -8.07 -25.04
N ASP A 537 14.83 -8.60 -23.88
CA ASP A 537 15.71 -9.75 -23.76
C ASP A 537 15.00 -11.08 -24.09
N LEU A 538 13.68 -11.14 -23.87
CA LEU A 538 12.89 -12.36 -24.06
C LEU A 538 12.30 -12.49 -25.47
N ILE A 539 12.01 -11.36 -26.13
CA ILE A 539 11.24 -11.29 -27.37
C ILE A 539 12.07 -10.58 -28.45
N PRO A 540 12.08 -11.07 -29.72
CA PRO A 540 12.81 -10.39 -30.80
C PRO A 540 12.43 -8.90 -30.93
N SER A 541 13.42 -8.06 -31.24
CA SER A 541 13.34 -6.59 -31.18
C SER A 541 12.11 -5.99 -31.89
N ASN A 542 11.77 -6.48 -33.08
CA ASN A 542 10.63 -5.98 -33.85
C ASN A 542 9.27 -6.21 -33.15
N PHE A 543 9.17 -7.22 -32.28
CA PHE A 543 7.97 -7.55 -31.54
C PHE A 543 7.98 -6.99 -30.11
N SER A 544 9.15 -6.91 -29.47
CA SER A 544 9.24 -6.47 -28.07
C SER A 544 8.76 -5.04 -27.87
N ILE A 545 9.07 -4.12 -28.78
CA ILE A 545 8.59 -2.71 -28.71
C ILE A 545 7.06 -2.64 -28.77
N HIS A 546 6.44 -3.43 -29.66
CA HIS A 546 4.97 -3.53 -29.74
C HIS A 546 4.40 -4.10 -28.44
N THR A 547 4.98 -5.21 -27.95
CA THR A 547 4.57 -5.84 -26.70
C THR A 547 4.67 -4.91 -25.49
N ILE A 548 5.72 -4.09 -25.39
CA ILE A 548 5.85 -3.12 -24.30
C ILE A 548 4.72 -2.08 -24.38
N ALA A 549 4.37 -1.60 -25.57
CA ALA A 549 3.23 -0.69 -25.76
C ALA A 549 1.88 -1.35 -25.41
N THR A 550 1.68 -2.64 -25.71
CA THR A 550 0.45 -3.35 -25.30
C THR A 550 0.38 -3.56 -23.79
N VAL A 551 1.51 -3.87 -23.15
CA VAL A 551 1.60 -3.99 -21.69
C VAL A 551 1.42 -2.63 -21.01
N PHE A 552 1.91 -1.54 -21.61
CA PHE A 552 1.61 -0.18 -21.14
C PHE A 552 0.11 0.10 -21.13
N LEU A 553 -0.58 -0.22 -22.23
CA LEU A 553 -2.02 -0.04 -22.30
C LEU A 553 -2.78 -0.95 -21.31
N HIS A 554 -2.29 -2.18 -21.10
CA HIS A 554 -2.83 -3.11 -20.09
C HIS A 554 -2.76 -2.52 -18.68
N GLU A 555 -1.56 -2.08 -18.25
CA GLU A 555 -1.38 -1.51 -16.91
C GLU A 555 -2.11 -0.19 -16.74
N LEU A 556 -2.16 0.65 -17.79
CA LEU A 556 -2.98 1.85 -17.79
C LEU A 556 -4.46 1.53 -17.54
N GLY A 557 -4.97 0.42 -18.09
CA GLY A 557 -6.36 -0.02 -17.91
C GLY A 557 -6.75 -0.25 -16.45
N HIS A 558 -5.82 -0.75 -15.62
CA HIS A 558 -6.04 -0.90 -14.18
C HIS A 558 -6.17 0.46 -13.47
N THR A 559 -5.40 1.48 -13.87
CA THR A 559 -5.59 2.85 -13.33
C THR A 559 -6.87 3.53 -13.85
N LEU A 560 -7.59 2.86 -14.76
CA LEU A 560 -8.89 3.23 -15.32
C LEU A 560 -10.00 2.29 -14.85
N GLY A 561 -9.80 1.53 -13.77
CA GLY A 561 -10.84 0.72 -13.12
C GLY A 561 -11.10 -0.67 -13.72
N LEU A 562 -10.30 -1.11 -14.70
CA LEU A 562 -10.42 -2.46 -15.26
C LEU A 562 -9.66 -3.47 -14.40
N PHE A 563 -10.38 -4.36 -13.73
CA PHE A 563 -9.82 -5.36 -12.83
C PHE A 563 -10.54 -6.69 -12.94
N TYR A 564 -9.98 -7.76 -12.38
CA TYR A 564 -10.61 -9.08 -12.33
C TYR A 564 -12.01 -9.03 -11.69
N HIS A 565 -12.20 -8.20 -10.66
CA HIS A 565 -13.50 -8.04 -10.02
C HIS A 565 -14.50 -7.24 -10.88
N THR A 566 -14.03 -6.43 -11.83
CA THR A 566 -14.85 -5.77 -12.86
C THR A 566 -15.33 -6.79 -13.88
N PHE A 567 -14.42 -7.61 -14.40
CA PHE A 567 -14.75 -8.72 -15.30
C PHE A 567 -13.75 -9.88 -15.13
N GLU A 568 -14.28 -11.09 -14.91
CA GLU A 568 -13.46 -12.28 -14.61
C GLU A 568 -12.46 -12.68 -15.71
N GLY A 569 -12.57 -12.13 -16.92
CA GLY A 569 -11.62 -12.37 -18.01
C GLY A 569 -10.34 -11.53 -17.91
N ILE A 570 -10.37 -10.43 -17.15
CA ILE A 570 -9.21 -9.55 -16.89
C ILE A 570 -8.25 -10.26 -15.95
N ASP A 571 -6.95 -10.22 -16.23
CA ASP A 571 -5.89 -10.76 -15.36
C ASP A 571 -6.05 -12.23 -14.95
N ASN A 572 -6.83 -12.97 -15.73
CA ASN A 572 -7.19 -14.32 -15.37
C ASN A 572 -6.11 -15.30 -15.83
N TYR A 573 -5.41 -15.89 -14.86
CA TYR A 573 -4.39 -16.92 -15.14
C TYR A 573 -4.90 -18.15 -15.91
N SER A 574 -6.22 -18.40 -15.92
CA SER A 574 -6.77 -19.46 -16.77
C SER A 574 -6.89 -19.08 -18.25
N CYS A 575 -6.64 -17.82 -18.62
CA CYS A 575 -6.57 -17.32 -19.99
C CYS A 575 -5.16 -17.44 -20.62
N ARG A 576 -4.40 -18.46 -20.23
CA ARG A 576 -3.09 -18.78 -20.81
C ARG A 576 -2.82 -20.27 -20.69
N ASP A 577 -1.74 -20.75 -21.30
CA ASP A 577 -1.25 -22.13 -21.17
C ASP A 577 -2.34 -23.20 -21.49
N MET A 578 -3.25 -22.90 -22.42
CA MET A 578 -4.42 -23.73 -22.80
C MET A 578 -5.38 -24.09 -21.65
N LEU A 579 -5.36 -23.33 -20.56
CA LEU A 579 -6.26 -23.52 -19.43
C LEU A 579 -7.71 -23.10 -19.79
N PRO A 580 -8.73 -23.48 -19.00
CA PRO A 580 -10.15 -23.32 -19.38
C PRO A 580 -10.58 -21.89 -19.72
N GLY A 581 -9.94 -20.87 -19.13
CA GLY A 581 -10.22 -19.46 -19.40
C GLY A 581 -9.90 -19.05 -20.84
N VAL A 582 -8.88 -19.66 -21.47
CA VAL A 582 -8.54 -19.40 -22.89
C VAL A 582 -9.75 -19.64 -23.79
N TRP A 583 -10.51 -20.70 -23.51
CA TRP A 583 -11.70 -21.06 -24.29
C TRP A 583 -12.92 -20.23 -23.87
N LYS A 584 -13.12 -20.05 -22.55
CA LYS A 584 -14.26 -19.29 -22.01
C LYS A 584 -14.25 -17.83 -22.45
N TYR A 585 -13.07 -17.22 -22.51
CA TYR A 585 -12.88 -15.80 -22.82
C TYR A 585 -12.13 -15.60 -24.15
N ARG A 586 -12.20 -16.57 -25.07
CA ARG A 586 -11.51 -16.50 -26.36
C ARG A 586 -11.95 -15.27 -27.18
N ASN A 587 -13.23 -14.91 -27.09
CA ASN A 587 -13.78 -13.77 -27.80
C ASN A 587 -13.42 -12.43 -27.15
N TYR A 588 -12.92 -12.42 -25.91
CA TYR A 588 -12.51 -11.19 -25.23
C TYR A 588 -11.18 -10.67 -25.79
N LYS A 589 -11.26 -9.97 -26.94
CA LYS A 589 -10.11 -9.46 -27.71
C LYS A 589 -9.62 -8.12 -27.15
N SER A 590 -8.97 -8.19 -26.00
CA SER A 590 -8.48 -7.02 -25.27
C SER A 590 -7.03 -7.20 -24.81
N CYS A 591 -6.28 -6.11 -24.70
CA CYS A 591 -5.00 -6.12 -23.99
C CYS A 591 -5.14 -6.51 -22.51
N MET A 592 -6.33 -6.44 -21.90
CA MET A 592 -6.59 -6.85 -20.52
C MET A 592 -6.70 -8.38 -20.32
N ASN A 593 -6.82 -9.14 -21.42
CA ASN A 593 -6.88 -10.60 -21.39
C ASN A 593 -5.48 -11.18 -21.58
N TYR A 594 -5.00 -12.03 -20.68
CA TYR A 594 -3.66 -12.64 -20.79
C TYR A 594 -3.41 -13.44 -22.08
N GLU A 595 -4.44 -13.91 -22.79
CA GLU A 595 -4.24 -14.54 -24.09
C GLU A 595 -3.76 -13.52 -25.16
N TYR A 596 -4.12 -12.25 -24.99
CA TYR A 596 -3.90 -11.19 -25.98
C TYR A 596 -3.06 -10.01 -25.46
N ALA A 597 -2.73 -9.97 -24.18
CA ALA A 597 -2.05 -8.85 -23.50
C ALA A 597 -0.71 -8.45 -24.14
N TRP A 598 -0.02 -9.38 -24.80
CA TRP A 598 1.26 -9.13 -25.48
C TRP A 598 1.15 -8.86 -26.98
N PHE A 599 -0.07 -8.85 -27.53
CA PHE A 599 -0.32 -8.82 -28.99
C PHE A 599 -1.30 -7.74 -29.43
N ILE A 600 -2.37 -7.48 -28.68
CA ILE A 600 -3.41 -6.52 -29.05
C ILE A 600 -3.09 -5.16 -28.43
N LEU A 601 -2.88 -4.14 -29.26
CA LEU A 601 -2.76 -2.73 -28.82
C LEU A 601 -4.13 -2.05 -28.88
N ASN A 602 -5.08 -2.52 -28.07
CA ASN A 602 -6.40 -1.93 -27.91
C ASN A 602 -7.14 -2.56 -26.72
N TYR A 603 -8.12 -1.86 -26.19
CA TYR A 603 -9.15 -2.45 -25.34
C TYR A 603 -10.29 -3.02 -26.19
N SER A 604 -11.04 -3.99 -25.65
CA SER A 604 -12.20 -4.52 -26.35
C SER A 604 -13.38 -3.55 -26.33
N ASP A 605 -14.16 -3.55 -27.42
CA ASP A 605 -15.43 -2.83 -27.54
C ASP A 605 -16.66 -3.76 -27.41
N GLY A 606 -16.45 -5.04 -27.06
CA GLY A 606 -17.53 -6.02 -26.87
C GLY A 606 -18.14 -6.56 -28.16
N SER A 607 -17.58 -6.23 -29.34
CA SER A 607 -18.16 -6.61 -30.63
C SER A 607 -17.91 -8.05 -31.06
N HIS A 608 -17.05 -8.81 -30.37
CA HIS A 608 -16.64 -10.17 -30.79
C HIS A 608 -17.53 -11.29 -30.24
N GLY A 609 -18.74 -10.95 -29.77
CA GLY A 609 -19.77 -11.92 -29.39
C GLY A 609 -19.68 -12.41 -27.94
N LYS A 610 -20.21 -13.61 -27.67
CA LYS A 610 -20.38 -14.11 -26.29
C LYS A 610 -19.05 -14.17 -25.54
N GLY A 611 -19.02 -13.57 -24.35
CA GLY A 611 -17.86 -13.54 -23.47
C GLY A 611 -16.85 -12.43 -23.78
N ASP A 612 -17.12 -11.58 -24.78
CA ASP A 612 -16.36 -10.37 -25.05
C ASP A 612 -16.88 -9.22 -24.20
N PHE A 613 -16.07 -8.76 -23.25
CA PHE A 613 -16.41 -7.65 -22.37
C PHE A 613 -16.01 -6.32 -23.01
N ASN A 614 -16.91 -5.35 -23.02
CA ASN A 614 -16.63 -4.02 -23.54
C ASN A 614 -15.85 -3.21 -22.49
N ASP A 615 -14.54 -3.21 -22.60
CA ASP A 615 -13.65 -2.44 -21.73
C ASP A 615 -13.88 -0.93 -21.90
N TRP A 616 -13.99 -0.47 -23.15
CA TRP A 616 -14.13 0.95 -23.47
C TRP A 616 -15.33 1.60 -22.78
N SER A 617 -16.47 0.89 -22.70
CA SER A 617 -17.66 1.40 -22.02
C SER A 617 -17.58 1.32 -20.49
N ASN A 618 -16.57 0.63 -19.94
CA ASN A 618 -16.39 0.41 -18.50
C ASN A 618 -15.12 1.07 -17.96
N LEU A 619 -14.43 1.90 -18.75
CA LEU A 619 -13.35 2.74 -18.25
C LEU A 619 -13.91 3.77 -17.27
N ASP A 620 -13.26 3.88 -16.12
CA ASP A 620 -13.47 4.92 -15.13
C ASP A 620 -12.21 5.78 -15.05
N LEU A 621 -12.22 6.92 -15.75
CA LEU A 621 -11.09 7.84 -15.79
C LEU A 621 -10.79 8.45 -14.42
N SER A 622 -11.80 8.57 -13.55
CA SER A 622 -11.66 9.08 -12.17
C SER A 622 -11.07 8.05 -11.19
N TYR A 623 -10.89 6.79 -11.60
CA TYR A 623 -10.54 5.69 -10.69
C TYR A 623 -9.26 5.95 -9.87
N PHE A 624 -8.23 6.55 -10.48
CA PHE A 624 -6.97 6.89 -9.81
C PHE A 624 -7.11 7.89 -8.66
N LYS A 625 -8.25 8.61 -8.56
CA LYS A 625 -8.57 9.51 -7.44
C LYS A 625 -9.13 8.76 -6.24
N ARG A 626 -9.58 7.52 -6.39
CA ARG A 626 -10.28 6.76 -5.35
C ARG A 626 -9.32 6.23 -4.29
N GLU A 627 -9.65 6.53 -3.04
CA GLU A 627 -9.00 5.91 -1.89
C GLU A 627 -9.57 4.52 -1.59
N ASN A 628 -10.84 4.28 -1.93
CA ASN A 628 -11.53 3.00 -1.73
C ASN A 628 -11.61 2.22 -3.04
N PHE A 629 -10.48 1.78 -3.58
CA PHE A 629 -10.37 1.27 -4.95
C PHE A 629 -11.12 -0.06 -5.22
N TRP A 630 -11.59 -0.81 -4.22
CA TRP A 630 -12.48 -1.97 -4.44
C TRP A 630 -13.97 -1.63 -4.49
N MET A 631 -14.36 -0.40 -4.18
CA MET A 631 -15.75 0.02 -4.26
C MET A 631 -16.12 0.38 -5.70
N GLY A 632 -16.37 -0.65 -6.50
CA GLY A 632 -17.40 -0.59 -7.54
C GLY A 632 -18.79 -0.50 -6.87
N THR A 633 -19.78 0.00 -7.58
CA THR A 633 -21.18 0.23 -7.15
C THR A 633 -21.88 -0.96 -6.44
N TRP A 634 -21.29 -2.15 -6.43
CA TRP A 634 -21.79 -3.37 -5.79
C TRP A 634 -21.89 -3.36 -4.26
N LEU A 635 -21.23 -2.44 -3.55
CA LEU A 635 -21.34 -2.33 -2.08
C LEU A 635 -22.13 -1.10 -1.61
N ILE A 636 -22.27 -0.06 -2.45
CA ILE A 636 -23.00 1.16 -2.10
C ILE A 636 -24.51 0.86 -1.97
N GLU A 637 -25.06 -0.06 -2.75
CA GLU A 637 -26.49 -0.39 -2.68
C GLU A 637 -26.89 -1.28 -1.49
N LYS A 638 -25.94 -1.92 -0.80
CA LYS A 638 -26.25 -2.77 0.37
C LYS A 638 -25.93 -2.15 1.72
N SER A 639 -25.01 -1.19 1.81
CA SER A 639 -24.74 -0.50 3.08
C SER A 639 -25.71 0.63 3.41
N THR A 640 -26.65 0.97 2.52
CA THR A 640 -27.71 1.96 2.77
C THR A 640 -29.06 1.31 3.06
N LYS A 641 -29.13 -0.03 3.26
CA LYS A 641 -30.37 -0.76 3.55
C LYS A 641 -30.29 -1.79 4.68
N GLU A 642 -29.24 -1.79 5.48
CA GLU A 642 -29.17 -2.45 6.80
C GLU A 642 -28.56 -1.48 7.80
#